data_AF-A0A7R9GYC9-F1
#
_entry.id   AF-A0A7R9GYC9-F1
#
_cell.length_a   1.000
_cell.length_b   1.000
_cell.length_c   1.000
_cell.angle_alpha   90.00
_cell.angle_beta   90.00
_cell.angle_gamma   90.00
#
_symmetry.space_group_name_H-M   'P 1'
#
loop_
_entity.id
_entity.type
_entity.pdbx_description
1 polymer ?
#
loop_
_entity_poly.entity_id
_entity_poly.type
_entity_poly.pdbx_seq_one_letter_code
_entity_poly.pdbx_strand_id
1 'polypeptide(L)'
;MLGSQSRHIPYYSLVKKNCSLLVSCNKYLLVTQDSTTVELHPDLSLGFEGNHYSVSQIQRISSEYEDFSVSKLGDSLYFESHRYGFWAKIDSQGNAKIGVDGKLSGHVDGLCGFFNGRAGDDKQKPDGSNARTSVNFGNSWASSQMPEVCEAVTCPVHIQNKALEMCSKVRAEIQIWKARVNISVWGSFFNVLHMPSCLFNVGNYSRSSRDREKPLSQCASSVNVERFLSHCIETTCACLESNATQEECRCQALLNFVTECQATNQNIDLSSWRVQLDCPVSCPGNLVFNECYKHQCERSCDNLMAEDPCPVAPNICFPGCFCPEGLVRKGELCVKPVECRDCICDGFGDPQYLSFDRSNFTFNGNCTYIAARDISPIGEHDFQVLVKNTHCRHEPTSTCTEAVTVIHEGHTIHIRRNHNTTKLQTLLDGINVDEYPLVSDWLRLDGSPDKKLTVLVPKIQIEVSYFYDNFAFVIRVPSHLYGGKTEGLCGNCNYDQTDDFRTHGGQLTNDTDKFGMSWLEPKFSKHETCVPILPLECVPLPPDEDPCIKLLDSERFGKCHPLVDIDPYLQSCQFDVCNSPNKMAAACRVLEAYARECLRADVCLDWRSKHVCPYKCQPGYEYQACGLGCTETCENYEAYRSDPSSCELSQSDGCYCPNGQVLKNGICVDVSRCKPCDDDGHFSGDTWHPDSCTTCTCSGTLLRCEKTSCPPKDRICDQSLTPVVVPGTDKLCCPEYMCVSLATPSPSPGGCPEVQKPNCGADQVMKLQTDAEGCPFFVCRE
;
A
#
# COMPACT_ATOMS: atom_id res chain seq x y z
N MET A 1 21.51 -28.60 -5.04
CA MET A 1 20.52 -29.23 -5.92
C MET A 1 19.87 -30.36 -5.14
N LEU A 2 18.54 -30.44 -5.15
CA LEU A 2 17.73 -31.60 -4.76
C LEU A 2 16.75 -31.85 -5.90
N GLY A 3 16.60 -33.08 -6.40
CA GLY A 3 15.74 -33.37 -7.54
C GLY A 3 15.16 -34.77 -7.55
N SER A 4 14.32 -35.04 -8.55
CA SER A 4 13.77 -36.37 -8.84
C SER A 4 14.79 -37.24 -9.59
N GLN A 5 14.88 -38.52 -9.24
CA GLN A 5 15.79 -39.49 -9.88
C GLN A 5 15.40 -39.94 -11.31
N SER A 6 14.33 -39.39 -11.91
CA SER A 6 13.80 -39.84 -13.22
C SER A 6 14.55 -39.27 -14.43
N ARG A 7 14.51 -39.98 -15.59
CA ARG A 7 15.16 -39.57 -16.87
C ARG A 7 14.63 -38.26 -17.45
N HIS A 8 13.46 -37.82 -17.02
CA HIS A 8 12.98 -36.45 -17.14
C HIS A 8 12.73 -36.00 -15.71
N ILE A 9 13.42 -34.96 -15.25
CA ILE A 9 13.35 -34.47 -13.87
C ILE A 9 12.09 -33.59 -13.78
N PRO A 10 10.95 -34.08 -13.24
CA PRO A 10 9.72 -33.29 -13.15
C PRO A 10 9.84 -32.11 -12.19
N TYR A 11 10.76 -32.15 -11.23
CA TYR A 11 11.01 -31.05 -10.31
C TYR A 11 12.46 -31.08 -9.79
N TYR A 12 12.98 -29.90 -9.47
CA TYR A 12 14.24 -29.74 -8.75
C TYR A 12 14.27 -28.41 -8.00
N SER A 13 15.06 -28.38 -6.92
CA SER A 13 15.40 -27.17 -6.17
C SER A 13 16.91 -26.91 -6.26
N LEU A 14 17.29 -25.72 -6.71
CA LEU A 14 18.67 -25.30 -6.92
C LEU A 14 18.97 -24.05 -6.09
N VAL A 15 19.94 -24.15 -5.19
CA VAL A 15 20.53 -22.95 -4.56
C VAL A 15 21.52 -22.36 -5.55
N LYS A 16 21.26 -21.15 -6.05
CA LYS A 16 22.17 -20.40 -6.92
C LYS A 16 22.90 -19.35 -6.10
N LYS A 17 24.21 -19.25 -6.32
CA LYS A 17 25.08 -18.23 -5.73
C LYS A 17 25.61 -17.35 -6.86
N ASN A 18 25.26 -16.08 -6.86
CA ASN A 18 25.81 -15.09 -7.78
C ASN A 18 26.78 -14.20 -7.02
N CYS A 19 28.08 -14.42 -7.25
CA CYS A 19 29.14 -13.75 -6.52
C CYS A 19 29.84 -12.74 -7.42
N SER A 20 29.83 -11.48 -7.03
CA SER A 20 30.66 -10.45 -7.68
C SER A 20 32.09 -10.56 -7.18
N LEU A 21 33.08 -10.40 -8.05
CA LEU A 21 34.52 -10.54 -7.73
C LEU A 21 35.03 -9.62 -6.60
N LEU A 22 34.24 -8.63 -6.13
CA LEU A 22 34.70 -7.61 -5.20
C LEU A 22 33.76 -7.25 -4.03
N VAL A 23 32.47 -7.65 -3.96
CA VAL A 23 31.57 -7.05 -2.93
C VAL A 23 30.48 -7.95 -2.32
N SER A 24 29.86 -8.91 -3.00
CA SER A 24 28.85 -9.77 -2.34
C SER A 24 28.49 -11.03 -3.15
N CYS A 25 28.10 -12.11 -2.44
CA CYS A 25 27.44 -13.29 -2.99
C CYS A 25 25.94 -13.23 -2.70
N ASN A 26 25.13 -12.94 -3.72
CA ASN A 26 23.68 -13.07 -3.63
C ASN A 26 23.31 -14.56 -3.75
N LYS A 27 22.68 -15.10 -2.71
CA LYS A 27 22.16 -16.47 -2.70
C LYS A 27 20.67 -16.40 -2.97
N TYR A 28 20.13 -17.22 -3.85
CA TYR A 28 18.69 -17.33 -4.02
C TYR A 28 18.34 -18.79 -4.36
N LEU A 29 17.11 -19.17 -4.08
CA LEU A 29 16.63 -20.53 -4.26
C LEU A 29 15.72 -20.58 -5.48
N LEU A 30 16.16 -21.29 -6.53
CA LEU A 30 15.30 -21.61 -7.65
C LEU A 30 14.57 -22.90 -7.36
N VAL A 31 13.25 -22.86 -7.45
CA VAL A 31 12.39 -24.03 -7.36
C VAL A 31 11.71 -24.19 -8.70
N THR A 32 11.96 -25.31 -9.37
CA THR A 32 11.36 -25.63 -10.66
C THR A 32 10.49 -26.86 -10.51
N GLN A 33 9.24 -26.77 -10.97
CA GLN A 33 8.36 -27.91 -11.17
C GLN A 33 7.74 -27.81 -12.56
N ASP A 34 7.79 -28.90 -13.33
CA ASP A 34 7.40 -28.95 -14.73
C ASP A 34 8.10 -27.84 -15.56
N SER A 35 7.35 -26.88 -16.12
CA SER A 35 7.87 -25.70 -16.82
C SER A 35 7.95 -24.45 -15.96
N THR A 36 7.44 -24.50 -14.73
CA THR A 36 7.29 -23.35 -13.85
C THR A 36 8.53 -23.20 -12.97
N THR A 37 9.14 -22.02 -12.97
CA THR A 37 10.30 -21.69 -12.13
C THR A 37 10.00 -20.50 -11.24
N VAL A 38 10.26 -20.68 -9.95
CA VAL A 38 10.08 -19.70 -8.89
C VAL A 38 11.44 -19.40 -8.28
N GLU A 39 11.78 -18.12 -8.13
CA GLU A 39 13.02 -17.67 -7.50
C GLU A 39 12.72 -17.04 -6.14
N LEU A 40 13.15 -17.67 -5.05
CA LEU A 40 13.01 -17.13 -3.70
C LEU A 40 14.28 -16.33 -3.34
N HIS A 41 14.14 -15.03 -3.12
CA HIS A 41 15.26 -14.13 -2.81
C HIS A 41 15.33 -13.82 -1.29
N PRO A 42 16.54 -13.60 -0.72
CA PRO A 42 16.70 -13.25 0.70
C PRO A 42 16.20 -11.85 1.07
N ASP A 43 15.96 -10.97 0.10
CA ASP A 43 15.25 -9.70 0.35
C ASP A 43 13.74 -9.90 0.52
N LEU A 44 13.29 -11.16 0.60
CA LEU A 44 11.90 -11.60 0.71
C LEU A 44 11.05 -11.29 -0.54
N SER A 45 11.69 -11.01 -1.68
CA SER A 45 11.03 -10.90 -2.97
C SER A 45 10.94 -12.24 -3.70
N LEU A 46 9.92 -12.36 -4.55
CA LEU A 46 9.69 -13.53 -5.39
C LEU A 46 9.98 -13.20 -6.85
N GLY A 47 10.91 -13.91 -7.47
CA GLY A 47 11.08 -13.90 -8.91
C GLY A 47 10.13 -14.92 -9.55
N PHE A 48 9.25 -14.49 -10.44
CA PHE A 48 8.30 -15.37 -11.12
C PHE A 48 8.01 -14.84 -12.52
N GLU A 49 8.08 -15.72 -13.54
CA GLU A 49 7.88 -15.37 -14.95
C GLU A 49 8.68 -14.15 -15.45
N GLY A 50 9.91 -13.98 -14.96
CA GLY A 50 10.79 -12.87 -15.34
C GLY A 50 10.50 -11.53 -14.65
N ASN A 51 9.53 -11.51 -13.73
CA ASN A 51 9.20 -10.35 -12.90
C ASN A 51 9.61 -10.56 -11.44
N HIS A 52 9.73 -9.48 -10.68
CA HIS A 52 9.98 -9.49 -9.24
C HIS A 52 8.75 -8.97 -8.50
N TYR A 53 8.29 -9.72 -7.52
CA TYR A 53 7.09 -9.45 -6.74
C TYR A 53 7.41 -9.22 -5.27
N SER A 54 6.70 -8.27 -4.69
CA SER A 54 6.77 -7.92 -3.27
C SER A 54 6.01 -8.92 -2.40
N VAL A 55 6.20 -8.80 -1.09
CA VAL A 55 5.55 -9.64 -0.08
C VAL A 55 4.02 -9.67 -0.20
N SER A 56 3.38 -8.52 -0.46
CA SER A 56 1.91 -8.47 -0.59
C SER A 56 1.41 -9.15 -1.88
N GLN A 57 2.22 -9.16 -2.93
CA GLN A 57 1.90 -9.79 -4.21
C GLN A 57 2.06 -11.31 -4.18
N ILE A 58 2.99 -11.83 -3.38
CA ILE A 58 3.24 -13.28 -3.23
C ILE A 58 1.96 -14.04 -2.87
N GLN A 59 1.15 -13.48 -1.98
CA GLN A 59 -0.06 -14.16 -1.50
C GLN A 59 -1.13 -14.28 -2.61
N ARG A 60 -1.20 -13.29 -3.52
CA ARG A 60 -2.06 -13.35 -4.71
C ARG A 60 -1.56 -14.40 -5.70
N ILE A 61 -0.26 -14.43 -6.00
CA ILE A 61 0.31 -15.51 -6.84
C ILE A 61 -0.03 -16.87 -6.24
N SER A 62 0.05 -17.01 -4.92
CA SER A 62 -0.28 -18.28 -4.26
C SER A 62 -1.75 -18.67 -4.34
N SER A 63 -2.69 -17.72 -4.55
CA SER A 63 -4.11 -18.02 -4.70
C SER A 63 -4.51 -18.32 -6.16
N GLU A 64 -3.79 -17.75 -7.12
CA GLU A 64 -4.07 -17.94 -8.56
C GLU A 64 -3.58 -19.30 -9.10
N TYR A 65 -2.67 -19.99 -8.40
CA TYR A 65 -2.06 -21.23 -8.87
C TYR A 65 -2.35 -22.41 -7.93
N GLU A 66 -3.00 -23.46 -8.43
CA GLU A 66 -3.38 -24.64 -7.62
C GLU A 66 -2.21 -25.61 -7.34
N ASP A 67 -1.17 -25.61 -8.19
CA ASP A 67 -0.08 -26.60 -8.13
C ASP A 67 0.95 -26.35 -7.02
N PHE A 68 1.04 -25.10 -6.55
CA PHE A 68 1.98 -24.68 -5.52
C PHE A 68 1.50 -23.44 -4.79
N SER A 69 2.01 -23.26 -3.58
CA SER A 69 1.85 -22.03 -2.82
C SER A 69 3.20 -21.43 -2.46
N VAL A 70 3.23 -20.10 -2.35
CA VAL A 70 4.35 -19.34 -1.81
C VAL A 70 3.83 -18.40 -0.75
N SER A 71 4.46 -18.41 0.42
CA SER A 71 4.08 -17.57 1.54
C SER A 71 5.31 -16.87 2.12
N LYS A 72 5.14 -15.60 2.48
CA LYS A 72 6.09 -14.88 3.32
C LYS A 72 5.68 -15.06 4.78
N LEU A 73 6.59 -15.59 5.58
CA LEU A 73 6.38 -15.95 6.97
C LEU A 73 7.51 -15.38 7.82
N GLY A 74 7.22 -14.28 8.52
CA GLY A 74 8.24 -13.55 9.27
C GLY A 74 9.40 -13.14 8.36
N ASP A 75 10.60 -13.62 8.69
CA ASP A 75 11.83 -13.32 7.95
C ASP A 75 12.18 -14.41 6.92
N SER A 76 11.18 -15.07 6.34
CA SER A 76 11.39 -16.19 5.41
C SER A 76 10.34 -16.25 4.30
N LEU A 77 10.76 -16.78 3.15
CA LEU A 77 9.87 -17.28 2.11
C LEU A 77 9.73 -18.79 2.22
N TYR A 78 8.52 -19.29 2.06
CA TYR A 78 8.16 -20.70 2.11
C TYR A 78 7.40 -21.07 0.83
N PHE A 79 7.93 -22.03 0.08
CA PHE A 79 7.32 -22.64 -1.10
C PHE A 79 6.85 -24.04 -0.75
N GLU A 80 5.65 -24.41 -1.17
CA GLU A 80 5.09 -25.76 -1.04
C GLU A 80 4.51 -26.24 -2.36
N SER A 81 4.93 -27.42 -2.82
CA SER A 81 4.36 -28.08 -3.98
C SER A 81 3.21 -28.99 -3.56
N HIS A 82 1.99 -28.65 -3.96
CA HIS A 82 0.80 -29.48 -3.74
C HIS A 82 0.81 -30.71 -4.65
N ARG A 83 1.43 -30.60 -5.83
CA ARG A 83 1.55 -31.68 -6.81
C ARG A 83 2.55 -32.76 -6.41
N TYR A 84 3.75 -32.37 -5.97
CA TYR A 84 4.85 -33.31 -5.76
C TYR A 84 5.15 -33.61 -4.28
N GLY A 85 4.65 -32.80 -3.34
CA GLY A 85 4.82 -33.05 -1.90
C GLY A 85 6.24 -32.77 -1.41
N PHE A 86 6.82 -31.65 -1.82
CA PHE A 86 8.06 -31.10 -1.28
C PHE A 86 7.89 -29.62 -0.96
N TRP A 87 8.73 -29.11 -0.07
CA TRP A 87 8.73 -27.70 0.31
C TRP A 87 10.15 -27.16 0.38
N ALA A 88 10.26 -25.85 0.20
CA ALA A 88 11.51 -25.14 0.24
C ALA A 88 11.35 -23.83 1.01
N LYS A 89 12.28 -23.53 1.91
CA LYS A 89 12.29 -22.33 2.74
C LYS A 89 13.60 -21.61 2.55
N ILE A 90 13.58 -20.29 2.36
CA ILE A 90 14.77 -19.42 2.43
C ILE A 90 14.51 -18.30 3.42
N ASP A 91 15.50 -17.98 4.27
CA ASP A 91 15.43 -16.83 5.18
C ASP A 91 16.13 -15.59 4.61
N SER A 92 16.01 -14.46 5.31
CA SER A 92 16.59 -13.19 4.90
C SER A 92 18.12 -13.15 4.84
N GLN A 93 18.79 -14.18 5.34
CA GLN A 93 20.25 -14.36 5.29
C GLN A 93 20.67 -15.29 4.15
N GLY A 94 19.71 -15.84 3.41
CA GLY A 94 19.92 -16.80 2.35
C GLY A 94 20.20 -18.23 2.83
N ASN A 95 19.82 -18.57 4.07
CA ASN A 95 19.85 -19.95 4.52
C ASN A 95 18.63 -20.69 3.96
N ALA A 96 18.89 -21.77 3.21
CA ALA A 96 17.85 -22.58 2.61
C ALA A 96 17.63 -23.88 3.41
N LYS A 97 16.37 -24.24 3.63
CA LYS A 97 15.95 -25.57 4.10
C LYS A 97 15.01 -26.17 3.07
N ILE A 98 15.16 -27.45 2.79
CA ILE A 98 14.32 -28.18 1.85
C ILE A 98 13.83 -29.43 2.57
N GLY A 99 12.56 -29.74 2.42
CA GLY A 99 11.98 -30.97 2.95
C GLY A 99 11.09 -31.65 1.93
N VAL A 100 10.90 -32.94 2.14
CA VAL A 100 10.13 -33.81 1.26
C VAL A 100 9.22 -34.67 2.13
N ASP A 101 8.04 -35.00 1.61
CA ASP A 101 7.13 -35.95 2.23
C ASP A 101 7.81 -37.33 2.35
N GLY A 102 7.50 -38.07 3.42
CA GLY A 102 8.00 -39.42 3.66
C GLY A 102 7.75 -40.37 2.49
N LYS A 103 6.70 -40.13 1.68
CA LYS A 103 6.43 -40.89 0.45
C LYS A 103 7.55 -40.81 -0.60
N LEU A 104 8.38 -39.77 -0.57
CA LEU A 104 9.52 -39.57 -1.47
C LEU A 104 10.82 -40.22 -0.95
N SER A 105 10.75 -40.99 0.15
CA SER A 105 11.90 -41.74 0.69
C SER A 105 12.56 -42.59 -0.39
N GLY A 106 13.86 -42.38 -0.63
CA GLY A 106 14.65 -43.07 -1.64
C GLY A 106 14.41 -42.65 -3.09
N HIS A 107 13.54 -41.67 -3.35
CA HIS A 107 13.18 -41.19 -4.70
C HIS A 107 13.78 -39.82 -5.04
N VAL A 108 14.62 -39.28 -4.15
CA VAL A 108 15.28 -37.99 -4.30
C VAL A 108 16.80 -38.18 -4.37
N ASP A 109 17.49 -37.23 -4.97
CA ASP A 109 18.95 -37.18 -5.00
C ASP A 109 19.47 -35.74 -4.97
N GLY A 110 20.75 -35.59 -4.61
CA GLY A 110 21.42 -34.29 -4.59
C GLY A 110 22.27 -34.05 -3.35
N LEU A 111 22.49 -32.77 -3.03
CA LEU A 111 23.33 -32.34 -1.90
C LEU A 111 22.74 -32.68 -0.53
N CYS A 112 21.44 -33.00 -0.46
CA CYS A 112 20.77 -33.45 0.76
C CYS A 112 20.74 -34.98 0.90
N GLY A 113 21.45 -35.73 0.03
CA GLY A 113 21.45 -37.19 0.03
C GLY A 113 20.21 -37.79 -0.63
N PHE A 114 19.93 -39.07 -0.34
CA PHE A 114 18.85 -39.84 -0.99
C PHE A 114 17.59 -40.01 -0.16
N PHE A 115 17.60 -39.53 1.09
CA PHE A 115 16.47 -39.67 2.02
C PHE A 115 15.97 -41.12 2.14
N ASN A 116 16.89 -42.08 2.33
CA ASN A 116 16.59 -43.52 2.40
C ASN A 116 16.91 -44.13 3.79
N GLY A 117 17.24 -43.29 4.77
CA GLY A 117 17.64 -43.68 6.13
C GLY A 117 19.08 -44.17 6.28
N ARG A 118 19.92 -44.11 5.22
CA ARG A 118 21.30 -44.62 5.22
C ARG A 118 22.33 -43.49 5.13
N ALA A 119 22.81 -42.99 6.26
CA ALA A 119 23.81 -41.92 6.30
C ALA A 119 25.15 -42.20 5.55
N GLY A 120 25.42 -43.46 5.19
CA GLY A 120 26.63 -43.86 4.47
C GLY A 120 26.63 -43.54 2.97
N ASP A 121 25.47 -43.31 2.36
CA ASP A 121 25.34 -42.98 0.93
C ASP A 121 24.95 -41.51 0.67
N ASP A 122 24.67 -40.72 1.72
CA ASP A 122 24.31 -39.30 1.59
C ASP A 122 25.37 -38.41 0.93
N LYS A 123 26.61 -38.90 0.76
CA LYS A 123 27.71 -38.21 0.04
C LYS A 123 28.05 -38.86 -1.31
N GLN A 124 27.12 -39.59 -1.91
CA GLN A 124 27.29 -40.17 -3.23
C GLN A 124 27.12 -39.12 -4.33
N LYS A 125 28.07 -39.10 -5.27
CA LYS A 125 28.07 -38.20 -6.42
C LYS A 125 27.11 -38.69 -7.51
N PRO A 126 26.75 -37.86 -8.51
CA PRO A 126 25.89 -38.28 -9.63
C PRO A 126 26.45 -39.47 -10.44
N ASP A 127 27.76 -39.66 -10.44
CA ASP A 127 28.45 -40.80 -11.08
C ASP A 127 28.33 -42.13 -10.30
N GLY A 128 27.63 -42.12 -9.15
CA GLY A 128 27.42 -43.28 -8.30
C GLY A 128 28.56 -43.57 -7.30
N SER A 129 29.64 -42.78 -7.27
CA SER A 129 30.74 -42.98 -6.32
C SER A 129 30.67 -42.05 -5.10
N ASN A 130 31.13 -42.50 -3.93
CA ASN A 130 31.14 -41.69 -2.72
C ASN A 130 32.29 -40.66 -2.70
N ALA A 131 31.96 -39.41 -2.40
CA ALA A 131 32.94 -38.35 -2.25
C ALA A 131 33.75 -38.50 -0.95
N ARG A 132 35.07 -38.25 -1.04
CA ARG A 132 35.98 -38.29 0.12
C ARG A 132 35.97 -36.99 0.95
N THR A 133 35.61 -35.87 0.33
CA THR A 133 35.57 -34.55 0.96
C THR A 133 34.26 -33.84 0.62
N SER A 134 33.80 -32.96 1.51
CA SER A 134 32.58 -32.17 1.29
C SER A 134 32.71 -31.22 0.10
N VAL A 135 33.92 -30.73 -0.21
CA VAL A 135 34.19 -29.89 -1.38
C VAL A 135 34.03 -30.68 -2.67
N ASN A 136 34.60 -31.89 -2.75
CA ASN A 136 34.44 -32.77 -3.91
C ASN A 136 32.96 -33.15 -4.11
N PHE A 137 32.28 -33.50 -3.02
CA PHE A 137 30.84 -33.75 -3.06
C PHE A 137 30.06 -32.56 -3.62
N GLY A 138 30.26 -31.37 -3.05
CA GLY A 138 29.61 -30.13 -3.49
C GLY A 138 29.82 -29.83 -4.98
N ASN A 139 31.08 -29.90 -5.43
CA ASN A 139 31.44 -29.61 -6.82
C ASN A 139 30.87 -30.63 -7.80
N SER A 140 30.69 -31.89 -7.40
CA SER A 140 30.14 -32.94 -8.27
C SER A 140 28.66 -32.73 -8.66
N TRP A 141 27.94 -31.91 -7.88
CA TRP A 141 26.53 -31.57 -8.10
C TRP A 141 26.34 -30.15 -8.68
N ALA A 142 27.39 -29.54 -9.19
CA ALA A 142 27.32 -28.23 -9.86
C ALA A 142 26.58 -28.33 -11.21
N SER A 143 25.82 -27.29 -11.57
CA SER A 143 25.11 -27.24 -12.85
C SER A 143 26.08 -27.05 -14.02
N SER A 144 25.84 -27.76 -15.12
CA SER A 144 26.66 -27.73 -16.35
C SER A 144 26.66 -26.38 -17.08
N GLN A 145 25.80 -25.43 -16.68
CA GLN A 145 25.70 -24.08 -17.27
C GLN A 145 26.56 -23.00 -16.56
N MET A 146 27.43 -23.35 -15.60
CA MET A 146 28.29 -22.37 -14.91
C MET A 146 29.70 -22.28 -15.52
N PRO A 147 30.30 -21.07 -15.62
CA PRO A 147 31.67 -20.91 -16.07
C PRO A 147 32.67 -21.61 -15.12
N GLU A 148 33.76 -22.11 -15.70
CA GLU A 148 34.65 -23.16 -15.19
C GLU A 148 35.38 -22.94 -13.85
N VAL A 149 35.19 -21.83 -13.12
CA VAL A 149 35.90 -21.64 -11.84
C VAL A 149 35.01 -20.93 -10.82
N CYS A 150 34.38 -21.70 -9.94
CA CYS A 150 33.93 -21.20 -8.63
C CYS A 150 35.01 -21.55 -7.60
N GLU A 151 35.78 -20.58 -7.12
CA GLU A 151 36.64 -20.79 -5.96
C GLU A 151 35.77 -20.95 -4.70
N ALA A 152 36.10 -21.93 -3.86
CA ALA A 152 35.43 -22.10 -2.58
C ALA A 152 35.80 -20.91 -1.67
N VAL A 153 34.88 -19.95 -1.54
CA VAL A 153 34.99 -18.89 -0.55
C VAL A 153 34.90 -19.53 0.83
N THR A 154 36.05 -19.63 1.50
CA THR A 154 36.13 -20.13 2.87
C THR A 154 36.27 -18.94 3.81
N CYS A 155 35.42 -18.88 4.83
CA CYS A 155 35.46 -17.83 5.85
C CYS A 155 36.90 -17.70 6.40
N PRO A 156 37.53 -16.52 6.39
CA PRO A 156 38.87 -16.32 6.90
C PRO A 156 39.02 -16.85 8.33
N VAL A 157 40.15 -17.51 8.63
CA VAL A 157 40.39 -18.19 9.92
C VAL A 157 40.15 -17.28 11.14
N HIS A 158 40.52 -16.00 11.04
CA HIS A 158 40.31 -15.04 12.13
C HIS A 158 38.82 -14.71 12.36
N ILE A 159 37.98 -14.75 11.32
CA ILE A 159 36.52 -14.59 11.43
C ILE A 159 35.89 -15.89 11.95
N GLN A 160 36.37 -17.05 11.49
CA GLN A 160 35.93 -18.35 12.03
C GLN A 160 36.17 -18.45 13.54
N ASN A 161 37.31 -17.97 14.04
CA ASN A 161 37.59 -17.98 15.48
C ASN A 161 36.63 -17.09 16.27
N LYS A 162 36.26 -15.91 15.73
CA LYS A 162 35.25 -15.03 16.35
C LYS A 162 33.86 -15.68 16.35
N ALA A 163 33.45 -16.26 15.23
CA ALA A 163 32.21 -17.01 15.12
C ALA A 163 32.16 -18.20 16.10
N LEU A 164 33.26 -18.95 16.23
CA LEU A 164 33.41 -20.03 17.20
C LEU A 164 33.24 -19.53 18.63
N GLU A 165 33.84 -18.39 18.99
CA GLU A 165 33.68 -17.79 20.32
C GLU A 165 32.20 -17.50 20.62
N MET A 166 31.48 -16.87 19.69
CA MET A 166 30.04 -16.59 19.84
C MET A 166 29.22 -17.86 20.00
N CYS A 167 29.40 -18.84 19.10
CA CYS A 167 28.66 -20.10 19.12
C CYS A 167 28.99 -20.94 20.37
N SER A 168 30.22 -20.87 20.87
CA SER A 168 30.62 -21.56 22.10
C SER A 168 29.97 -20.99 23.36
N LYS A 169 29.62 -19.70 23.38
CA LYS A 169 28.86 -19.09 24.48
C LYS A 169 27.44 -19.66 24.55
N VAL A 170 26.78 -19.88 23.41
CA VAL A 170 25.49 -20.59 23.34
C VAL A 170 25.60 -22.00 23.95
N ARG A 171 26.67 -22.73 23.61
CA ARG A 171 26.98 -24.03 24.23
C ARG A 171 27.15 -23.94 25.75
N ALA A 172 27.84 -22.91 26.25
CA ALA A 172 28.05 -22.70 27.69
C ALA A 172 26.74 -22.37 28.45
N GLU A 173 25.75 -21.78 27.78
CA GLU A 173 24.40 -21.60 28.35
C GLU A 173 23.66 -22.93 28.56
N ILE A 174 23.95 -23.93 27.73
CA ILE A 174 23.26 -25.24 27.73
C ILE A 174 23.95 -26.27 28.64
N GLN A 175 25.29 -26.27 28.70
CA GLN A 175 26.07 -27.37 29.33
C GLN A 175 26.04 -27.40 30.87
N ILE A 176 25.60 -26.33 31.55
CA ILE A 176 25.54 -26.31 33.02
C ILE A 176 24.41 -27.22 33.56
N TRP A 177 23.42 -27.57 32.74
CA TRP A 177 22.32 -28.46 33.15
C TRP A 177 22.71 -29.95 33.17
N LYS A 178 23.61 -30.39 32.26
CA LYS A 178 24.13 -31.78 32.27
C LYS A 178 24.87 -32.14 33.57
N ALA A 179 25.44 -31.14 34.26
CA ALA A 179 26.08 -31.34 35.56
C ALA A 179 25.08 -31.46 36.73
N ARG A 180 23.86 -30.91 36.63
CA ARG A 180 22.83 -30.99 37.68
C ARG A 180 22.02 -32.29 37.64
N VAL A 181 21.78 -32.87 36.46
CA VAL A 181 21.04 -34.15 36.33
C VAL A 181 21.82 -35.35 36.88
N ASN A 182 23.15 -35.33 36.76
CA ASN A 182 24.01 -36.42 37.25
C ASN A 182 24.23 -36.45 38.77
N ILE A 183 23.78 -35.44 39.52
CA ILE A 183 23.89 -35.42 41.00
C ILE A 183 22.75 -36.20 41.67
N SER A 184 21.67 -36.55 40.95
CA SER A 184 20.56 -37.35 41.50
C SER A 184 20.81 -38.87 41.51
N VAL A 185 21.89 -39.35 40.87
CA VAL A 185 22.21 -40.79 40.77
C VAL A 185 23.32 -41.23 41.74
N TRP A 186 23.95 -40.29 42.45
CA TRP A 186 24.99 -40.55 43.47
C TRP A 186 24.46 -40.44 44.92
N GLY A 187 23.14 -40.42 45.11
CA GLY A 187 22.49 -40.45 46.43
C GLY A 187 22.33 -41.85 47.04
N SER A 188 22.69 -42.92 46.33
CA SER A 188 22.34 -44.30 46.71
C SER A 188 23.54 -45.17 47.11
N PHE A 189 24.75 -44.62 47.29
CA PHE A 189 25.96 -45.42 47.56
C PHE A 189 26.70 -45.14 48.87
N PHE A 190 26.23 -44.24 49.74
CA PHE A 190 26.81 -44.05 51.08
C PHE A 190 25.82 -44.43 52.17
N ASN A 191 25.70 -45.74 52.40
CA ASN A 191 24.91 -46.29 53.50
C ASN A 191 25.68 -47.42 54.22
N VAL A 192 26.97 -47.21 54.55
CA VAL A 192 27.72 -48.10 55.46
C VAL A 192 28.81 -47.31 56.18
N LEU A 193 28.52 -46.82 57.40
CA LEU A 193 29.37 -46.82 58.61
C LEU A 193 28.89 -45.74 59.61
N HIS A 194 28.73 -46.18 60.86
CA HIS A 194 28.19 -45.44 61.99
C HIS A 194 29.29 -44.77 62.83
N MET A 195 28.94 -43.61 63.40
CA MET A 195 29.49 -42.88 64.58
C MET A 195 30.52 -41.75 64.37
N PRO A 196 30.55 -40.72 65.25
CA PRO A 196 29.44 -40.05 65.95
C PRO A 196 29.46 -38.50 65.81
N SER A 197 28.26 -37.91 65.93
CA SER A 197 28.04 -36.47 65.98
C SER A 197 28.54 -35.86 67.29
N CYS A 198 29.38 -34.82 67.22
CA CYS A 198 29.26 -33.62 68.06
C CYS A 198 30.28 -32.52 67.71
N LEU A 199 29.74 -31.29 67.57
CA LEU A 199 30.33 -29.95 67.71
C LEU A 199 30.63 -29.13 66.44
N PHE A 200 29.58 -28.42 66.00
CA PHE A 200 29.49 -26.97 65.68
C PHE A 200 30.61 -26.34 64.81
N ASN A 201 30.31 -25.70 63.68
CA ASN A 201 29.49 -24.48 63.67
C ASN A 201 28.78 -24.27 62.33
N VAL A 202 27.47 -24.06 62.38
CA VAL A 202 26.61 -23.66 61.27
C VAL A 202 26.87 -22.18 60.98
N GLY A 203 27.77 -21.91 60.05
CA GLY A 203 27.79 -20.64 59.35
C GLY A 203 26.62 -20.60 58.38
N ASN A 204 25.53 -19.94 58.78
CA ASN A 204 24.46 -19.49 57.89
C ASN A 204 25.06 -18.67 56.73
N TYR A 205 25.44 -19.33 55.63
CA TYR A 205 25.51 -18.64 54.35
C TYR A 205 24.11 -18.63 53.76
N SER A 206 23.47 -17.49 54.00
CA SER A 206 22.26 -17.04 53.35
C SER A 206 22.18 -17.49 51.88
N ARG A 207 21.16 -18.29 51.58
CA ARG A 207 20.47 -18.26 50.29
C ARG A 207 20.13 -16.81 49.97
N SER A 208 20.92 -16.13 49.14
CA SER A 208 20.49 -15.02 48.29
C SER A 208 21.66 -14.43 47.51
N SER A 209 21.85 -14.89 46.27
CA SER A 209 22.22 -14.03 45.15
C SER A 209 22.01 -14.77 43.81
N ARG A 210 20.78 -14.71 43.29
CA ARG A 210 20.41 -14.81 41.87
C ARG A 210 21.20 -15.83 41.02
N ASP A 211 20.91 -17.12 41.16
CA ASP A 211 20.98 -18.00 39.99
C ASP A 211 19.82 -17.57 39.08
N ARG A 212 20.05 -16.65 38.13
CA ARG A 212 19.12 -16.51 37.00
C ARG A 212 19.12 -17.87 36.30
N GLU A 213 17.97 -18.55 36.29
CA GLU A 213 17.82 -19.75 35.45
C GLU A 213 18.24 -19.38 34.03
N LYS A 214 19.23 -20.08 33.50
CA LYS A 214 19.75 -19.81 32.16
C LYS A 214 18.62 -20.10 31.15
N PRO A 215 18.21 -19.12 30.33
CA PRO A 215 16.98 -19.20 29.57
C PRO A 215 17.00 -20.34 28.55
N LEU A 216 18.18 -20.70 28.03
CA LEU A 216 18.35 -21.73 26.99
C LEU A 216 18.60 -23.14 27.54
N SER A 217 18.69 -23.32 28.86
CA SER A 217 19.04 -24.61 29.47
C SER A 217 18.00 -25.71 29.21
N GLN A 218 16.74 -25.33 29.03
CA GLN A 218 15.63 -26.23 28.72
C GLN A 218 15.76 -26.92 27.35
N CYS A 219 16.59 -26.37 26.45
CA CYS A 219 16.80 -26.89 25.09
C CYS A 219 17.82 -28.03 25.01
N ALA A 220 18.47 -28.39 26.12
CA ALA A 220 19.60 -29.33 26.15
C ALA A 220 19.27 -30.74 25.61
N SER A 221 18.00 -31.17 25.71
CA SER A 221 17.52 -32.46 25.20
C SER A 221 16.90 -32.37 23.80
N SER A 222 16.62 -31.16 23.31
CA SER A 222 15.89 -30.94 22.05
C SER A 222 16.81 -30.63 20.87
N VAL A 223 18.03 -30.12 21.11
CA VAL A 223 18.97 -29.72 20.06
C VAL A 223 20.26 -30.54 20.13
N ASN A 224 20.72 -31.07 19.00
CA ASN A 224 22.05 -31.66 18.92
C ASN A 224 23.11 -30.55 18.86
N VAL A 225 23.74 -30.28 20.01
CA VAL A 225 24.69 -29.17 20.20
C VAL A 225 25.87 -29.22 19.22
N GLU A 226 26.37 -30.40 18.85
CA GLU A 226 27.49 -30.49 17.90
C GLU A 226 27.07 -30.13 16.47
N ARG A 227 25.91 -30.63 16.04
CA ARG A 227 25.32 -30.26 14.75
C ARG A 227 25.02 -28.75 14.68
N PHE A 228 24.44 -28.21 15.75
CA PHE A 228 24.17 -26.78 15.87
C PHE A 228 25.45 -25.96 15.79
N LEU A 229 26.52 -26.33 16.51
CA LEU A 229 27.78 -25.58 16.50
C LEU A 229 28.38 -25.45 15.10
N SER A 230 28.38 -26.53 14.31
CA SER A 230 28.89 -26.46 12.94
C SER A 230 28.09 -25.47 12.08
N HIS A 231 26.76 -25.50 12.18
CA HIS A 231 25.90 -24.58 11.44
C HIS A 231 25.98 -23.13 11.95
N CYS A 232 26.10 -22.95 13.27
CA CYS A 232 26.25 -21.65 13.91
C CYS A 232 27.53 -20.95 13.45
N ILE A 233 28.66 -21.66 13.39
CA ILE A 233 29.93 -21.06 12.95
C ILE A 233 29.83 -20.58 11.50
N GLU A 234 29.24 -21.39 10.62
CA GLU A 234 29.09 -21.05 9.20
C GLU A 234 28.18 -19.83 8.99
N THR A 235 27.01 -19.82 9.64
CA THR A 235 26.04 -18.71 9.54
C THR A 235 26.56 -17.42 10.18
N THR A 236 27.23 -17.52 11.33
CA THR A 236 27.83 -16.37 12.01
C THR A 236 29.01 -15.81 11.23
N CYS A 237 29.82 -16.67 10.58
CA CYS A 237 30.86 -16.23 9.64
C CYS A 237 30.28 -15.37 8.52
N ALA A 238 29.23 -15.86 7.85
CA ALA A 238 28.58 -15.13 6.77
C ALA A 238 28.00 -13.78 7.25
N CYS A 239 27.44 -13.74 8.47
CA CYS A 239 26.97 -12.50 9.08
C CYS A 239 28.12 -11.51 9.34
N LEU A 240 29.24 -11.96 9.89
CA LEU A 240 30.40 -11.11 10.19
C LEU A 240 31.13 -10.59 8.95
N GLU A 241 30.97 -11.26 7.81
CA GLU A 241 31.47 -10.79 6.50
C GLU A 241 30.50 -9.81 5.81
N SER A 242 29.29 -9.65 6.34
CA SER A 242 28.31 -8.67 5.87
C SER A 242 28.49 -7.32 6.58
N ASN A 243 27.63 -6.34 6.26
CA ASN A 243 27.60 -5.05 6.96
C ASN A 243 26.98 -5.11 8.37
N ALA A 244 26.69 -6.30 8.90
CA ALA A 244 26.12 -6.49 10.23
C ALA A 244 27.14 -6.28 11.37
N THR A 245 26.64 -5.81 12.51
CA THR A 245 27.41 -5.63 13.73
C THR A 245 27.65 -6.96 14.45
N GLN A 246 28.66 -6.97 15.32
CA GLN A 246 28.98 -8.15 16.13
C GLN A 246 27.80 -8.61 17.03
N GLU A 247 27.00 -7.66 17.53
CA GLU A 247 25.83 -7.95 18.37
C GLU A 247 24.66 -8.50 17.57
N GLU A 248 24.40 -7.98 16.36
CA GLU A 248 23.39 -8.53 15.46
C GLU A 248 23.69 -9.99 15.12
N CYS A 249 24.93 -10.31 14.75
CA CYS A 249 25.35 -11.68 14.46
C CYS A 249 25.24 -12.60 15.70
N ARG A 250 25.54 -12.08 16.89
CA ARG A 250 25.36 -12.83 18.15
C ARG A 250 23.89 -13.16 18.40
N CYS A 251 23.01 -12.17 18.28
CA CYS A 251 21.58 -12.34 18.53
C CYS A 251 20.91 -13.24 17.49
N GLN A 252 21.37 -13.19 16.25
CA GLN A 252 20.96 -14.08 15.17
C GLN A 252 21.37 -15.53 15.44
N ALA A 253 22.61 -15.78 15.91
CA ALA A 253 23.05 -17.11 16.29
C ALA A 253 22.21 -17.70 17.46
N LEU A 254 21.83 -16.85 18.43
CA LEU A 254 20.95 -17.24 19.53
C LEU A 254 19.52 -17.54 19.04
N LEU A 255 18.97 -16.73 18.14
CA LEU A 255 17.67 -16.97 17.51
C LEU A 255 17.63 -18.30 16.75
N ASN A 256 18.67 -18.62 15.98
CA ASN A 256 18.79 -19.89 15.28
C ASN A 256 18.75 -21.09 16.25
N PHE A 257 19.34 -20.96 17.44
CA PHE A 257 19.27 -21.99 18.47
C PHE A 257 17.86 -22.11 19.08
N VAL A 258 17.25 -20.98 19.43
CA VAL A 258 15.89 -20.90 20.01
C VAL A 258 14.86 -21.50 19.06
N THR A 259 14.92 -21.14 17.79
CA THR A 259 14.03 -21.66 16.75
C THR A 259 14.18 -23.17 16.54
N GLU A 260 15.40 -23.70 16.51
CA GLU A 260 15.64 -25.16 16.41
C GLU A 260 15.10 -25.91 17.65
N CYS A 261 15.27 -25.32 18.83
CA CYS A 261 14.74 -25.86 20.08
C CYS A 261 13.20 -25.93 20.09
N GLN A 262 12.53 -24.82 19.75
CA GLN A 262 11.06 -24.74 19.74
C GLN A 262 10.42 -25.51 18.59
N ALA A 263 11.13 -25.68 17.47
CA ALA A 263 10.70 -26.56 16.38
C ALA A 263 10.58 -28.02 16.85
N THR A 264 11.46 -28.45 17.76
CA THR A 264 11.54 -29.83 18.25
C THR A 264 10.67 -30.06 19.49
N ASN A 265 10.64 -29.12 20.43
CA ASN A 265 9.81 -29.21 21.63
C ASN A 265 9.05 -27.91 21.89
N GLN A 266 7.75 -27.99 21.68
CA GLN A 266 6.85 -26.85 21.65
C GLN A 266 6.45 -26.32 23.03
N ASN A 267 6.66 -27.11 24.09
CA ASN A 267 6.26 -26.75 25.45
C ASN A 267 7.33 -25.94 26.19
N ILE A 268 8.45 -25.64 25.54
CA ILE A 268 9.55 -24.88 26.14
C ILE A 268 9.25 -23.38 26.01
N ASP A 269 9.01 -22.74 27.17
CA ASP A 269 8.92 -21.29 27.25
C ASP A 269 10.31 -20.66 27.23
N LEU A 270 10.57 -19.92 26.16
CA LEU A 270 11.79 -19.14 25.97
C LEU A 270 11.51 -17.63 25.92
N SER A 271 10.27 -17.17 26.17
CA SER A 271 9.83 -15.78 25.96
C SER A 271 10.75 -14.69 26.54
N SER A 272 11.48 -14.98 27.62
CA SER A 272 12.38 -14.03 28.27
C SER A 272 13.84 -14.03 27.75
N TRP A 273 14.21 -14.91 26.82
CA TRP A 273 15.61 -15.08 26.38
C TRP A 273 16.20 -13.78 25.82
N ARG A 274 15.42 -13.00 25.07
CA ARG A 274 15.83 -11.72 24.48
C ARG A 274 16.18 -10.67 25.53
N VAL A 275 15.39 -10.58 26.60
CA VAL A 275 15.62 -9.64 27.70
C VAL A 275 16.83 -10.07 28.53
N GLN A 276 16.97 -11.37 28.76
CA GLN A 276 18.06 -11.89 29.59
C GLN A 276 19.42 -11.86 28.90
N LEU A 277 19.45 -12.03 27.57
CA LEU A 277 20.66 -12.09 26.73
C LEU A 277 20.87 -10.84 25.88
N ASP A 278 20.13 -9.76 26.15
CA ASP A 278 20.24 -8.45 25.49
C ASP A 278 20.20 -8.54 23.96
N CYS A 279 19.07 -9.03 23.45
CA CYS A 279 18.80 -9.18 22.01
C CYS A 279 17.45 -8.55 21.64
N PRO A 280 17.31 -7.22 21.76
CA PRO A 280 16.07 -6.52 21.43
C PRO A 280 15.72 -6.70 19.95
N VAL A 281 14.43 -6.63 19.66
CA VAL A 281 13.87 -6.67 18.30
C VAL A 281 12.87 -5.54 18.15
N SER A 282 12.77 -5.03 16.93
CA SER A 282 11.79 -4.03 16.53
C SER A 282 11.03 -4.57 15.34
N CYS A 283 9.70 -4.47 15.40
CA CYS A 283 8.84 -4.82 14.29
C CYS A 283 8.30 -3.54 13.64
N PRO A 284 8.12 -3.52 12.31
CA PRO A 284 7.45 -2.41 11.64
C PRO A 284 5.97 -2.33 12.07
N GLY A 285 5.42 -1.11 12.09
CA GLY A 285 4.01 -0.89 12.39
C GLY A 285 3.58 -1.45 13.76
N ASN A 286 2.48 -2.18 13.77
CA ASN A 286 1.88 -2.80 14.96
C ASN A 286 2.12 -4.32 15.05
N LEU A 287 3.15 -4.83 14.36
CA LEU A 287 3.50 -6.24 14.41
C LEU A 287 4.23 -6.63 15.70
N VAL A 288 4.13 -7.91 16.04
CA VAL A 288 4.79 -8.49 17.22
C VAL A 288 5.74 -9.60 16.78
N PHE A 289 6.94 -9.61 17.37
CA PHE A 289 7.94 -10.62 17.05
C PHE A 289 7.54 -11.99 17.64
N ASN A 290 7.50 -13.02 16.81
CA ASN A 290 7.31 -14.41 17.20
C ASN A 290 8.59 -15.20 16.89
N GLU A 291 9.09 -15.97 17.85
CA GLU A 291 10.30 -16.79 17.68
C GLU A 291 10.03 -18.04 16.84
N CYS A 292 8.81 -18.57 16.93
CA CYS A 292 8.42 -19.78 16.25
C CYS A 292 6.93 -19.68 15.88
N TYR A 293 6.65 -18.92 14.83
CA TYR A 293 5.39 -19.06 14.13
C TYR A 293 5.38 -20.41 13.40
N LYS A 294 4.24 -21.11 13.43
CA LYS A 294 4.15 -22.53 13.01
C LYS A 294 3.16 -22.77 11.87
N HIS A 295 2.48 -21.76 11.38
CA HIS A 295 1.55 -21.95 10.28
C HIS A 295 2.24 -21.73 8.92
N GLN A 296 1.75 -22.38 7.89
CA GLN A 296 2.25 -22.27 6.51
C GLN A 296 1.92 -20.93 5.84
N CYS A 297 1.00 -20.15 6.42
CA CYS A 297 0.72 -18.77 6.05
C CYS A 297 0.24 -17.95 7.26
N GLU A 298 0.03 -16.64 7.05
CA GLU A 298 -0.69 -15.77 7.98
C GLU A 298 -2.15 -15.58 7.54
N ARG A 299 -3.05 -15.42 8.52
CA ARG A 299 -4.40 -14.92 8.22
C ARG A 299 -4.29 -13.47 7.73
N SER A 300 -4.85 -13.21 6.56
CA SER A 300 -4.84 -11.92 5.87
C SER A 300 -6.23 -11.57 5.37
N CYS A 301 -6.43 -10.34 4.91
CA CYS A 301 -7.68 -9.96 4.25
C CYS A 301 -8.00 -10.81 3.01
N ASP A 302 -7.00 -11.43 2.36
CA ASP A 302 -7.23 -12.22 1.14
C ASP A 302 -7.68 -13.67 1.43
N ASN A 303 -7.54 -14.16 2.67
CA ASN A 303 -7.89 -15.55 3.03
C ASN A 303 -8.82 -15.66 4.26
N LEU A 304 -9.53 -14.57 4.59
CA LEU A 304 -10.38 -14.47 5.79
C LEU A 304 -11.48 -15.54 5.89
N MET A 305 -12.04 -15.93 4.76
CA MET A 305 -13.22 -16.79 4.67
C MET A 305 -12.90 -18.27 4.42
N ALA A 306 -11.63 -18.62 4.19
CA ALA A 306 -11.24 -20.02 4.10
C ALA A 306 -11.44 -20.73 5.45
N GLU A 307 -11.86 -21.99 5.45
CA GLU A 307 -12.13 -22.75 6.69
C GLU A 307 -10.87 -23.01 7.52
N ASP A 308 -9.76 -23.37 6.85
CA ASP A 308 -8.43 -23.50 7.45
C ASP A 308 -7.38 -22.88 6.51
N PRO A 309 -7.28 -21.54 6.46
CA PRO A 309 -6.42 -20.87 5.48
C PRO A 309 -4.95 -21.23 5.68
N CYS A 310 -4.55 -21.45 6.93
CA CYS A 310 -3.15 -21.55 7.32
C CYS A 310 -2.92 -22.76 8.23
N PRO A 311 -2.77 -23.96 7.64
CA PRO A 311 -2.49 -25.17 8.38
C PRO A 311 -1.13 -25.10 9.07
N VAL A 312 -0.95 -25.92 10.11
CA VAL A 312 0.30 -25.99 10.89
C VAL A 312 1.38 -26.73 10.10
N ALA A 313 2.55 -26.11 9.94
CA ALA A 313 3.77 -26.72 9.43
C ALA A 313 4.50 -27.48 10.56
N PRO A 314 4.45 -28.82 10.60
CA PRO A 314 5.09 -29.59 11.67
C PRO A 314 6.61 -29.49 11.60
N ASN A 315 7.26 -29.29 12.76
CA ASN A 315 8.72 -29.22 12.92
C ASN A 315 9.41 -28.08 12.15
N ILE A 316 8.67 -27.05 11.72
CA ILE A 316 9.21 -25.84 11.09
C ILE A 316 8.81 -24.64 11.95
N CYS A 317 9.77 -23.76 12.22
CA CYS A 317 9.54 -22.46 12.84
C CYS A 317 9.84 -21.35 11.84
N PHE A 318 9.00 -20.33 11.83
CA PHE A 318 9.19 -19.09 11.12
C PHE A 318 9.38 -17.96 12.16
N PRO A 319 10.63 -17.56 12.46
CA PRO A 319 10.87 -16.39 13.28
C PRO A 319 10.59 -15.12 12.46
N GLY A 320 10.09 -14.08 13.12
CA GLY A 320 9.91 -12.76 12.52
C GLY A 320 8.71 -12.01 13.11
N CYS A 321 8.27 -10.98 12.41
CA CYS A 321 7.16 -10.13 12.84
C CYS A 321 5.83 -10.63 12.24
N PHE A 322 4.82 -10.82 13.11
CA PHE A 322 3.49 -11.31 12.75
C PHE A 322 2.40 -10.43 13.35
N CYS A 323 1.15 -10.58 12.88
CA CYS A 323 0.02 -9.90 13.50
C CYS A 323 -0.30 -10.46 14.90
N PRO A 324 -0.64 -9.58 15.87
CA PRO A 324 -1.11 -10.03 17.17
C PRO A 324 -2.49 -10.70 17.05
N GLU A 325 -2.86 -11.48 18.06
CA GLU A 325 -4.16 -12.14 18.11
C GLU A 325 -5.32 -11.13 17.95
N GLY A 326 -6.33 -11.50 17.17
CA GLY A 326 -7.50 -10.68 16.88
C GLY A 326 -7.34 -9.70 15.69
N LEU A 327 -6.14 -9.55 15.14
CA LEU A 327 -5.89 -8.79 13.91
C LEU A 327 -5.49 -9.72 12.75
N VAL A 328 -5.60 -9.21 11.53
CA VAL A 328 -5.21 -9.91 10.30
C VAL A 328 -4.29 -9.04 9.45
N ARG A 329 -3.47 -9.69 8.63
CA ARG A 329 -2.49 -9.04 7.76
C ARG A 329 -3.18 -8.33 6.59
N LYS A 330 -2.80 -7.07 6.32
CA LYS A 330 -3.16 -6.33 5.10
C LYS A 330 -1.92 -5.57 4.63
N GLY A 331 -1.26 -6.08 3.59
CA GLY A 331 0.05 -5.60 3.18
C GLY A 331 1.06 -5.70 4.33
N GLU A 332 1.65 -4.57 4.73
CA GLU A 332 2.62 -4.50 5.82
C GLU A 332 2.02 -4.16 7.20
N LEU A 333 0.70 -4.03 7.31
CA LEU A 333 0.00 -3.65 8.54
C LEU A 333 -0.88 -4.78 9.09
N CYS A 334 -1.26 -4.67 10.36
CA CYS A 334 -2.28 -5.50 10.97
C CYS A 334 -3.55 -4.67 11.20
N VAL A 335 -4.64 -5.12 10.60
CA VAL A 335 -5.94 -4.44 10.61
C VAL A 335 -6.98 -5.30 11.30
N LYS A 336 -8.11 -4.69 11.69
CA LYS A 336 -9.24 -5.48 12.18
C LYS A 336 -9.89 -6.23 11.02
N PRO A 337 -10.41 -7.45 11.22
CA PRO A 337 -11.10 -8.20 10.16
C PRO A 337 -12.23 -7.41 9.47
N VAL A 338 -12.95 -6.55 10.21
CA VAL A 338 -14.00 -5.68 9.65
C VAL A 338 -13.49 -4.62 8.67
N GLU A 339 -12.20 -4.27 8.71
CA GLU A 339 -11.55 -3.31 7.80
C GLU A 339 -11.05 -3.97 6.50
N CYS A 340 -11.12 -5.31 6.42
CA CYS A 340 -10.91 -6.07 5.20
C CYS A 340 -12.19 -5.98 4.37
N ARG A 341 -12.24 -5.07 3.40
CA ARG A 341 -13.34 -4.92 2.43
C ARG A 341 -13.05 -5.82 1.22
N ASP A 342 -12.93 -7.11 1.49
CA ASP A 342 -12.35 -8.16 0.64
C ASP A 342 -13.35 -8.79 -0.35
N CYS A 343 -14.66 -8.67 -0.10
CA CYS A 343 -15.67 -8.96 -1.11
C CYS A 343 -15.76 -7.79 -2.09
N ILE A 344 -15.39 -7.99 -3.35
CA ILE A 344 -15.35 -6.89 -4.34
C ILE A 344 -16.16 -7.22 -5.58
N CYS A 345 -17.20 -6.43 -5.81
CA CYS A 345 -18.04 -6.48 -7.00
C CYS A 345 -17.73 -5.28 -7.90
N ASP A 346 -17.54 -5.54 -9.19
CA ASP A 346 -17.21 -4.54 -10.18
C ASP A 346 -18.30 -4.51 -11.26
N GLY A 347 -18.76 -3.31 -11.63
CA GLY A 347 -19.53 -3.10 -12.86
C GLY A 347 -18.77 -2.14 -13.77
N PHE A 348 -18.66 -2.43 -15.07
CA PHE A 348 -17.92 -1.62 -16.05
C PHE A 348 -18.35 -1.95 -17.49
N GLY A 349 -17.94 -1.15 -18.48
CA GLY A 349 -18.21 -1.47 -19.89
C GLY A 349 -19.69 -1.38 -20.27
N ASP A 350 -20.13 -2.23 -21.20
CA ASP A 350 -21.51 -2.26 -21.74
C ASP A 350 -22.33 -3.46 -21.21
N PRO A 351 -23.10 -3.25 -20.14
CA PRO A 351 -22.61 -3.37 -18.78
C PRO A 351 -22.16 -4.81 -18.46
N GLN A 352 -20.88 -4.94 -18.15
CA GLN A 352 -20.27 -6.12 -17.58
C GLN A 352 -20.32 -6.05 -16.06
N TYR A 353 -20.50 -7.20 -15.42
CA TYR A 353 -20.40 -7.38 -13.98
C TYR A 353 -19.39 -8.48 -13.65
N LEU A 354 -18.66 -8.26 -12.56
CA LEU A 354 -17.95 -9.29 -11.80
C LEU A 354 -18.57 -9.31 -10.40
N SER A 355 -19.17 -10.43 -10.01
CA SER A 355 -19.75 -10.63 -8.67
C SER A 355 -18.68 -10.56 -7.58
N PHE A 356 -19.10 -10.62 -6.31
CA PHE A 356 -18.17 -10.73 -5.18
C PHE A 356 -17.27 -11.97 -5.28
N ASP A 357 -17.80 -13.07 -5.82
CA ASP A 357 -17.07 -14.33 -6.01
C ASP A 357 -16.37 -14.40 -7.40
N ARG A 358 -16.34 -13.26 -8.11
CA ARG A 358 -15.69 -13.05 -9.41
C ARG A 358 -16.34 -13.75 -10.60
N SER A 359 -17.61 -14.15 -10.49
CA SER A 359 -18.39 -14.63 -11.64
C SER A 359 -18.59 -13.51 -12.66
N ASN A 360 -18.21 -13.76 -13.90
CA ASN A 360 -18.30 -12.81 -15.01
C ASN A 360 -19.64 -12.94 -15.76
N PHE A 361 -20.43 -11.85 -15.84
CA PHE A 361 -21.69 -11.86 -16.61
C PHE A 361 -22.10 -10.50 -17.16
N THR A 362 -22.83 -10.53 -18.26
CA THR A 362 -23.38 -9.34 -18.92
C THR A 362 -24.89 -9.25 -18.66
N PHE A 363 -25.37 -8.06 -18.31
CA PHE A 363 -26.81 -7.82 -18.09
C PHE A 363 -27.25 -6.44 -18.55
N ASN A 364 -27.83 -6.37 -19.76
CA ASN A 364 -28.25 -5.12 -20.44
C ASN A 364 -29.62 -4.57 -19.97
N GLY A 365 -29.85 -4.53 -18.66
CA GLY A 365 -31.07 -3.96 -18.09
C GLY A 365 -31.08 -2.43 -18.12
N ASN A 366 -32.22 -1.81 -18.45
CA ASN A 366 -32.37 -0.34 -18.62
C ASN A 366 -33.14 0.36 -17.47
N CYS A 367 -33.10 -0.20 -16.27
CA CYS A 367 -33.86 0.24 -15.09
C CYS A 367 -32.95 0.33 -13.86
N THR A 368 -33.56 0.49 -12.67
CA THR A 368 -32.85 0.46 -11.40
C THR A 368 -32.87 -0.93 -10.80
N TYR A 369 -31.70 -1.45 -10.44
CA TYR A 369 -31.51 -2.80 -9.89
C TYR A 369 -30.78 -2.76 -8.56
N ILE A 370 -31.02 -3.76 -7.72
CA ILE A 370 -30.28 -3.99 -6.49
C ILE A 370 -28.94 -4.62 -6.86
N ALA A 371 -27.86 -3.84 -6.79
CA ALA A 371 -26.52 -4.37 -7.02
C ALA A 371 -26.08 -5.24 -5.84
N ALA A 372 -26.18 -4.73 -4.62
CA ALA A 372 -25.87 -5.46 -3.40
C ALA A 372 -26.66 -4.92 -2.20
N ARG A 373 -27.07 -5.81 -1.31
CA ARG A 373 -27.58 -5.50 0.04
C ARG A 373 -27.33 -6.66 0.99
N ASP A 374 -27.45 -6.45 2.29
CA ASP A 374 -27.45 -7.52 3.28
C ASP A 374 -28.77 -8.31 3.27
N ILE A 375 -28.71 -9.59 3.66
CA ILE A 375 -29.90 -10.43 3.86
C ILE A 375 -30.55 -10.05 5.21
N SER A 376 -31.75 -9.47 5.15
CA SER A 376 -32.51 -9.09 6.34
C SER A 376 -33.84 -9.84 6.46
N PRO A 377 -34.07 -10.64 7.52
CA PRO A 377 -35.33 -11.33 7.75
C PRO A 377 -36.53 -10.41 7.98
N ILE A 378 -36.29 -9.19 8.46
CA ILE A 378 -37.33 -8.20 8.80
C ILE A 378 -37.51 -7.14 7.71
N GLY A 379 -36.67 -7.18 6.65
CA GLY A 379 -36.69 -6.21 5.55
C GLY A 379 -36.02 -4.86 5.88
N GLU A 380 -35.37 -4.76 7.04
CA GLU A 380 -34.52 -3.62 7.41
C GLU A 380 -33.07 -3.98 7.11
N HIS A 381 -32.49 -3.32 6.11
CA HIS A 381 -31.15 -3.59 5.61
C HIS A 381 -30.14 -2.65 6.25
N ASP A 382 -29.01 -3.19 6.71
CA ASP A 382 -27.85 -2.42 7.14
C ASP A 382 -27.31 -1.57 5.99
N PHE A 383 -27.32 -2.08 4.76
CA PHE A 383 -26.94 -1.33 3.57
C PHE A 383 -27.68 -1.79 2.32
N GLN A 384 -27.88 -0.85 1.39
CA GLN A 384 -28.33 -1.17 0.04
C GLN A 384 -27.57 -0.33 -0.98
N VAL A 385 -27.12 -0.96 -2.06
CA VAL A 385 -26.51 -0.30 -3.21
C VAL A 385 -27.38 -0.57 -4.44
N LEU A 386 -27.90 0.49 -5.04
CA LEU A 386 -28.72 0.45 -6.24
C LEU A 386 -27.94 1.01 -7.42
N VAL A 387 -28.08 0.39 -8.58
CA VAL A 387 -27.51 0.86 -9.85
C VAL A 387 -28.62 1.16 -10.83
N LYS A 388 -28.61 2.38 -11.38
CA LYS A 388 -29.54 2.80 -12.43
C LYS A 388 -28.81 2.74 -13.76
N ASN A 389 -29.30 1.88 -14.65
CA ASN A 389 -28.78 1.73 -15.99
C ASN A 389 -29.74 2.37 -16.99
N THR A 390 -29.19 3.02 -18.02
CA THR A 390 -29.97 3.62 -19.11
C THR A 390 -29.29 3.35 -20.45
N HIS A 391 -29.97 3.61 -21.57
CA HIS A 391 -29.34 3.49 -22.87
C HIS A 391 -28.09 4.37 -22.97
N CYS A 392 -26.98 3.81 -23.43
CA CYS A 392 -25.79 4.60 -23.68
C CYS A 392 -26.07 5.61 -24.80
N ARG A 393 -25.71 6.88 -24.56
CA ARG A 393 -26.02 8.00 -25.50
C ARG A 393 -25.46 7.79 -26.91
N HIS A 394 -24.32 7.12 -27.03
CA HIS A 394 -23.61 6.90 -28.30
C HIS A 394 -23.67 5.44 -28.78
N GLU A 395 -24.24 4.53 -27.98
CA GLU A 395 -24.31 3.07 -28.17
C GLU A 395 -25.71 2.59 -27.78
N PRO A 396 -26.77 2.91 -28.56
CA PRO A 396 -28.16 2.72 -28.12
C PRO A 396 -28.58 1.25 -27.92
N THR A 397 -27.81 0.31 -28.46
CA THR A 397 -27.96 -1.15 -28.27
C THR A 397 -27.32 -1.66 -26.98
N SER A 398 -26.74 -0.77 -26.17
CA SER A 398 -26.09 -1.09 -24.89
C SER A 398 -26.67 -0.22 -23.77
N THR A 399 -26.48 -0.67 -22.52
CA THR A 399 -26.83 0.13 -21.33
C THR A 399 -25.60 0.56 -20.55
N CYS A 400 -25.62 1.80 -20.07
CA CYS A 400 -24.58 2.42 -19.28
C CYS A 400 -25.13 2.77 -17.89
N THR A 401 -24.33 2.57 -16.85
CA THR A 401 -24.65 3.02 -15.50
C THR A 401 -24.76 4.54 -15.49
N GLU A 402 -25.95 5.06 -15.19
CA GLU A 402 -26.26 6.49 -15.08
C GLU A 402 -26.09 7.00 -13.64
N ALA A 403 -26.43 6.17 -12.65
CA ALA A 403 -26.37 6.55 -11.25
C ALA A 403 -26.13 5.35 -10.33
N VAL A 404 -25.48 5.64 -9.20
CA VAL A 404 -25.26 4.72 -8.08
C VAL A 404 -25.89 5.34 -6.83
N THR A 405 -26.67 4.57 -6.10
CA THR A 405 -27.34 5.02 -4.87
C THR A 405 -26.94 4.13 -3.71
N VAL A 406 -26.44 4.74 -2.63
CA VAL A 406 -26.10 4.05 -1.38
C VAL A 406 -27.10 4.45 -0.31
N ILE A 407 -27.68 3.47 0.38
CA ILE A 407 -28.68 3.67 1.44
C ILE A 407 -28.17 3.01 2.71
N HIS A 408 -28.12 3.77 3.82
CA HIS A 408 -27.69 3.30 5.13
C HIS A 408 -28.39 4.10 6.25
N GLU A 409 -28.98 3.43 7.25
CA GLU A 409 -29.66 4.06 8.40
C GLU A 409 -30.68 5.16 8.02
N GLY A 410 -31.35 5.01 6.87
CA GLY A 410 -32.32 5.99 6.36
C GLY A 410 -31.73 7.16 5.58
N HIS A 411 -30.41 7.32 5.56
CA HIS A 411 -29.71 8.26 4.70
C HIS A 411 -29.56 7.71 3.28
N THR A 412 -29.65 8.59 2.28
CA THR A 412 -29.52 8.25 0.86
C THR A 412 -28.46 9.11 0.20
N ILE A 413 -27.40 8.48 -0.30
CA ILE A 413 -26.37 9.10 -1.12
C ILE A 413 -26.63 8.70 -2.57
N HIS A 414 -27.07 9.63 -3.40
CA HIS A 414 -27.35 9.40 -4.81
C HIS A 414 -26.33 10.13 -5.68
N ILE A 415 -25.47 9.38 -6.37
CA ILE A 415 -24.45 9.90 -7.28
C ILE A 415 -24.90 9.61 -8.71
N ARG A 416 -25.04 10.65 -9.52
CA ARG A 416 -25.50 10.53 -10.91
C ARG A 416 -24.65 11.33 -11.88
N ARG A 417 -24.65 10.92 -13.14
CA ARG A 417 -24.07 11.74 -14.21
C ARG A 417 -24.94 12.97 -14.47
N ASN A 418 -24.31 14.12 -14.59
CA ASN A 418 -24.99 15.30 -15.08
C ASN A 418 -24.87 15.36 -16.61
N HIS A 419 -25.96 15.18 -17.35
CA HIS A 419 -25.92 15.15 -18.82
C HIS A 419 -25.48 16.47 -19.48
N ASN A 420 -25.52 17.58 -18.73
CA ASN A 420 -25.13 18.91 -19.21
C ASN A 420 -23.65 19.23 -18.94
N THR A 421 -22.98 18.48 -18.06
CA THR A 421 -21.59 18.75 -17.64
C THR A 421 -20.78 17.46 -17.60
N THR A 422 -19.47 17.50 -17.80
CA THR A 422 -18.62 16.29 -17.63
C THR A 422 -18.32 16.02 -16.15
N LYS A 423 -19.35 16.01 -15.30
CA LYS A 423 -19.24 15.87 -13.84
C LYS A 423 -20.34 14.96 -13.29
N LEU A 424 -20.00 14.28 -12.21
CA LEU A 424 -20.92 13.62 -11.30
C LEU A 424 -21.57 14.67 -10.40
N GLN A 425 -22.86 14.47 -10.15
CA GLN A 425 -23.64 15.23 -9.17
C GLN A 425 -24.00 14.30 -8.02
N THR A 426 -23.76 14.75 -6.79
CA THR A 426 -24.13 14.02 -5.59
C THR A 426 -25.28 14.71 -4.88
N LEU A 427 -26.27 13.91 -4.48
CA LEU A 427 -27.38 14.29 -3.65
C LEU A 427 -27.31 13.49 -2.35
N LEU A 428 -27.08 14.18 -1.23
CA LEU A 428 -27.17 13.61 0.11
C LEU A 428 -28.53 13.98 0.70
N ASP A 429 -29.40 12.99 0.89
CA ASP A 429 -30.78 13.18 1.37
C ASP A 429 -31.58 14.20 0.54
N GLY A 430 -31.30 14.25 -0.77
CA GLY A 430 -31.93 15.18 -1.71
C GLY A 430 -31.28 16.57 -1.77
N ILE A 431 -30.23 16.83 -0.99
CA ILE A 431 -29.47 18.09 -0.99
C ILE A 431 -28.20 17.92 -1.82
N ASN A 432 -27.89 18.88 -2.70
CA ASN A 432 -26.67 18.84 -3.50
C ASN A 432 -25.42 18.99 -2.63
N VAL A 433 -24.39 18.19 -2.95
CA VAL A 433 -23.05 18.31 -2.39
C VAL A 433 -22.10 18.82 -3.47
N ASP A 434 -21.57 20.03 -3.27
CA ASP A 434 -20.72 20.72 -4.24
C ASP A 434 -19.25 20.82 -3.78
N GLU A 435 -18.94 20.44 -2.54
CA GLU A 435 -17.60 20.50 -1.94
C GLU A 435 -17.14 19.12 -1.46
N TYR A 436 -15.87 18.79 -1.72
CA TYR A 436 -15.24 17.51 -1.42
C TYR A 436 -13.80 17.76 -0.91
N PRO A 437 -13.29 16.93 0.02
CA PRO A 437 -13.96 15.81 0.68
C PRO A 437 -15.01 16.27 1.71
N LEU A 438 -16.12 15.52 1.82
CA LEU A 438 -17.11 15.65 2.89
C LEU A 438 -16.89 14.52 3.89
N VAL A 439 -16.50 14.86 5.12
CA VAL A 439 -16.21 13.88 6.19
C VAL A 439 -17.09 14.16 7.40
N SER A 440 -17.74 13.11 7.91
CA SER A 440 -18.58 13.10 9.10
C SER A 440 -18.41 11.76 9.85
N ASP A 441 -19.02 11.62 11.02
CA ASP A 441 -18.91 10.40 11.84
C ASP A 441 -19.43 9.13 11.14
N TRP A 442 -20.40 9.27 10.24
CA TRP A 442 -21.06 8.13 9.56
C TRP A 442 -20.76 8.04 8.07
N LEU A 443 -20.26 9.12 7.44
CA LEU A 443 -20.04 9.21 6.00
C LEU A 443 -18.71 9.91 5.69
N ARG A 444 -17.94 9.29 4.80
CA ARG A 444 -16.88 9.94 4.05
C ARG A 444 -17.19 9.89 2.56
N LEU A 445 -17.18 11.05 1.92
CA LEU A 445 -17.41 11.23 0.49
C LEU A 445 -16.23 12.02 -0.09
N ASP A 446 -15.46 11.41 -0.98
CA ASP A 446 -14.19 11.95 -1.50
C ASP A 446 -14.02 11.59 -2.98
N GLY A 447 -13.09 12.27 -3.64
CA GLY A 447 -12.75 12.11 -5.05
C GLY A 447 -12.96 13.39 -5.85
N SER A 448 -12.74 13.28 -7.16
CA SER A 448 -12.86 14.39 -8.10
C SER A 448 -14.17 14.26 -8.90
N PRO A 449 -15.15 15.18 -8.77
CA PRO A 449 -16.45 15.04 -9.41
C PRO A 449 -16.43 14.84 -10.93
N ASP A 450 -15.39 15.28 -11.64
CA ASP A 450 -15.24 15.04 -13.07
C ASP A 450 -14.78 13.61 -13.43
N LYS A 451 -14.20 12.88 -12.47
CA LYS A 451 -13.59 11.56 -12.69
C LYS A 451 -14.22 10.45 -11.86
N LYS A 452 -14.28 10.62 -10.54
CA LYS A 452 -14.66 9.56 -9.60
C LYS A 452 -15.17 10.17 -8.30
N LEU A 453 -16.21 9.57 -7.72
CA LEU A 453 -16.60 9.79 -6.34
C LEU A 453 -16.61 8.46 -5.58
N THR A 454 -16.18 8.50 -4.33
CA THR A 454 -16.11 7.34 -3.43
C THR A 454 -16.88 7.65 -2.16
N VAL A 455 -17.82 6.77 -1.82
CA VAL A 455 -18.56 6.74 -0.56
C VAL A 455 -17.93 5.70 0.33
N LEU A 456 -17.61 6.07 1.57
CA LEU A 456 -17.25 5.14 2.64
C LEU A 456 -18.20 5.36 3.81
N VAL A 457 -18.80 4.27 4.30
CA VAL A 457 -19.59 4.24 5.54
C VAL A 457 -18.72 3.60 6.62
N PRO A 458 -18.04 4.37 7.50
CA PRO A 458 -16.98 3.84 8.38
C PRO A 458 -17.47 2.80 9.39
N LYS A 459 -18.71 2.93 9.87
CA LYS A 459 -19.28 2.03 10.90
C LYS A 459 -19.40 0.58 10.44
N ILE A 460 -19.75 0.37 9.18
CA ILE A 460 -19.93 -0.95 8.56
C ILE A 460 -18.89 -1.26 7.47
N GLN A 461 -17.92 -0.36 7.28
CA GLN A 461 -16.78 -0.50 6.37
C GLN A 461 -17.18 -0.81 4.92
N ILE A 462 -18.27 -0.23 4.43
CA ILE A 462 -18.70 -0.38 3.03
C ILE A 462 -18.15 0.79 2.20
N GLU A 463 -17.47 0.46 1.11
CA GLU A 463 -16.91 1.42 0.17
C GLU A 463 -17.56 1.25 -1.20
N VAL A 464 -18.11 2.33 -1.77
CA VAL A 464 -18.71 2.35 -3.10
C VAL A 464 -18.08 3.46 -3.93
N SER A 465 -17.45 3.09 -5.05
CA SER A 465 -16.88 4.04 -6.01
C SER A 465 -17.71 4.11 -7.27
N TYR A 466 -17.89 5.30 -7.85
CA TYR A 466 -18.50 5.50 -9.17
C TYR A 466 -17.61 6.35 -10.07
N PHE A 467 -17.34 5.86 -11.28
CA PHE A 467 -16.38 6.40 -12.24
C PHE A 467 -17.10 7.00 -13.46
N TYR A 468 -16.73 8.23 -13.82
CA TYR A 468 -17.38 8.97 -14.89
C TYR A 468 -16.95 8.50 -16.30
N ASP A 469 -15.68 8.23 -16.55
CA ASP A 469 -15.21 8.02 -17.94
C ASP A 469 -15.60 6.64 -18.53
N ASN A 470 -15.69 5.58 -17.70
CA ASN A 470 -15.99 4.21 -18.12
C ASN A 470 -17.32 3.65 -17.60
N PHE A 471 -18.17 4.49 -17.00
CA PHE A 471 -19.45 4.10 -16.39
C PHE A 471 -19.31 3.03 -15.28
N ALA A 472 -18.10 2.86 -14.75
CA ALA A 472 -17.83 1.79 -13.82
C ALA A 472 -18.27 2.13 -12.40
N PHE A 473 -18.62 1.11 -11.63
CA PHE A 473 -18.77 1.20 -10.19
C PHE A 473 -18.04 0.04 -9.52
N VAL A 474 -17.63 0.23 -8.27
CA VAL A 474 -17.00 -0.80 -7.45
C VAL A 474 -17.64 -0.80 -6.08
N ILE A 475 -18.09 -1.95 -5.62
CA ILE A 475 -18.67 -2.15 -4.29
C ILE A 475 -17.72 -3.06 -3.51
N ARG A 476 -17.25 -2.59 -2.36
CA ARG A 476 -16.44 -3.38 -1.42
C ARG A 476 -17.17 -3.54 -0.10
N VAL A 477 -17.34 -4.79 0.32
CA VAL A 477 -17.96 -5.12 1.61
C VAL A 477 -17.05 -6.06 2.41
N PRO A 478 -17.07 -5.98 3.75
CA PRO A 478 -16.24 -6.86 4.56
C PRO A 478 -16.85 -8.25 4.69
N SER A 479 -16.12 -9.28 4.23
CA SER A 479 -16.55 -10.67 4.30
C SER A 479 -16.75 -11.13 5.75
N HIS A 480 -15.96 -10.59 6.67
CA HIS A 480 -16.09 -10.87 8.10
C HIS A 480 -17.50 -10.57 8.65
N LEU A 481 -18.18 -9.56 8.11
CA LEU A 481 -19.56 -9.24 8.50
C LEU A 481 -20.58 -9.89 7.56
N TYR A 482 -20.35 -9.79 6.26
CA TYR A 482 -21.35 -10.02 5.22
C TYR A 482 -21.11 -11.25 4.34
N GLY A 483 -20.04 -12.02 4.56
CA GLY A 483 -19.74 -13.23 3.79
C GLY A 483 -20.87 -14.26 3.90
N GLY A 484 -21.39 -14.70 2.76
CA GLY A 484 -22.59 -15.54 2.64
C GLY A 484 -23.91 -14.87 3.10
N LYS A 485 -23.89 -13.55 3.34
CA LYS A 485 -25.03 -12.77 3.86
C LYS A 485 -25.36 -11.54 3.01
N THR A 486 -24.87 -11.47 1.78
CA THR A 486 -25.32 -10.49 0.79
C THR A 486 -26.26 -11.11 -0.23
N GLU A 487 -27.01 -10.26 -0.91
CA GLU A 487 -27.83 -10.63 -2.06
C GLU A 487 -27.93 -9.46 -3.06
N GLY A 488 -28.30 -9.76 -4.31
CA GLY A 488 -28.33 -8.80 -5.41
C GLY A 488 -27.60 -9.30 -6.66
N LEU A 489 -27.35 -8.41 -7.61
CA LEU A 489 -26.54 -8.70 -8.80
C LEU A 489 -25.10 -9.11 -8.46
N CYS A 490 -24.56 -8.66 -7.32
CA CYS A 490 -23.19 -8.95 -6.88
C CYS A 490 -23.03 -10.29 -6.16
N GLY A 491 -24.08 -11.09 -5.99
CA GLY A 491 -23.98 -12.40 -5.34
C GLY A 491 -23.91 -12.32 -3.80
N ASN A 492 -23.46 -13.42 -3.18
CA ASN A 492 -23.54 -13.61 -1.72
C ASN A 492 -22.19 -13.53 -0.98
N CYS A 493 -21.07 -13.41 -1.71
CA CYS A 493 -19.71 -13.39 -1.19
C CYS A 493 -19.37 -14.62 -0.32
N ASN A 494 -19.38 -15.81 -0.91
CA ASN A 494 -19.05 -17.07 -0.24
C ASN A 494 -17.87 -17.82 -0.89
N TYR A 495 -17.20 -17.22 -1.87
CA TYR A 495 -16.15 -17.80 -2.73
C TYR A 495 -16.62 -18.95 -3.63
N ASP A 496 -17.92 -19.09 -3.87
CA ASP A 496 -18.53 -20.10 -4.75
C ASP A 496 -19.27 -19.44 -5.93
N GLN A 497 -18.58 -19.37 -7.06
CA GLN A 497 -19.15 -18.85 -8.32
C GLN A 497 -20.38 -19.62 -8.81
N THR A 498 -20.58 -20.87 -8.38
CA THR A 498 -21.64 -21.72 -8.92
C THR A 498 -23.03 -21.33 -8.43
N ASP A 499 -23.13 -20.51 -7.38
CA ASP A 499 -24.39 -20.10 -6.77
C ASP A 499 -24.73 -18.60 -6.90
N ASP A 500 -23.88 -17.85 -7.60
CA ASP A 500 -24.00 -16.40 -7.81
C ASP A 500 -25.26 -15.99 -8.58
N PHE A 501 -25.72 -16.78 -9.55
CA PHE A 501 -26.91 -16.47 -10.35
C PHE A 501 -28.20 -16.92 -9.67
N ARG A 502 -28.30 -16.62 -8.36
CA ARG A 502 -29.50 -16.83 -7.56
C ARG A 502 -30.44 -15.64 -7.73
N THR A 503 -31.60 -15.90 -8.32
CA THR A 503 -32.67 -14.89 -8.46
C THR A 503 -33.18 -14.41 -7.10
N HIS A 504 -33.84 -13.25 -7.05
CA HIS A 504 -34.52 -12.75 -5.84
C HIS A 504 -35.53 -13.76 -5.24
N GLY A 505 -36.06 -14.68 -6.05
CA GLY A 505 -36.94 -15.76 -5.59
C GLY A 505 -36.22 -16.98 -5.00
N GLY A 506 -34.89 -16.95 -4.92
CA GLY A 506 -34.04 -18.03 -4.42
C GLY A 506 -33.72 -19.13 -5.44
N GLN A 507 -34.18 -19.02 -6.69
CA GLN A 507 -33.89 -20.02 -7.75
C GLN A 507 -32.58 -19.71 -8.46
N LEU A 508 -31.74 -20.73 -8.66
CA LEU A 508 -30.57 -20.65 -9.53
C LEU A 508 -30.96 -20.69 -11.01
N THR A 509 -30.26 -19.93 -11.84
CA THR A 509 -30.46 -19.85 -13.29
C THR A 509 -29.13 -19.64 -14.00
N ASN A 510 -29.02 -20.06 -15.26
CA ASN A 510 -27.91 -19.70 -16.15
C ASN A 510 -28.25 -18.58 -17.14
N ASP A 511 -29.53 -18.19 -17.19
CA ASP A 511 -30.04 -17.06 -17.97
C ASP A 511 -29.78 -15.76 -17.19
N THR A 512 -28.81 -14.96 -17.67
CA THR A 512 -28.37 -13.71 -17.04
C THR A 512 -29.45 -12.63 -17.09
N ASP A 513 -30.32 -12.63 -18.10
CA ASP A 513 -31.44 -11.70 -18.19
C ASP A 513 -32.52 -12.04 -17.17
N LYS A 514 -32.85 -13.33 -17.03
CA LYS A 514 -33.77 -13.80 -15.98
C LYS A 514 -33.22 -13.50 -14.59
N PHE A 515 -31.92 -13.70 -14.38
CA PHE A 515 -31.24 -13.35 -13.14
C PHE A 515 -31.33 -11.85 -12.86
N GLY A 516 -30.85 -11.01 -13.78
CA GLY A 516 -30.79 -9.57 -13.57
C GLY A 516 -32.16 -8.91 -13.41
N MET A 517 -33.15 -9.32 -14.21
CA MET A 517 -34.52 -8.82 -14.09
C MET A 517 -35.20 -9.21 -12.78
N SER A 518 -34.77 -10.28 -12.12
CA SER A 518 -35.31 -10.65 -10.81
C SER A 518 -34.91 -9.67 -9.70
N TRP A 519 -33.84 -8.91 -9.90
CA TRP A 519 -33.29 -7.92 -8.96
C TRP A 519 -33.74 -6.47 -9.26
N LEU A 520 -34.79 -6.30 -10.06
CA LEU A 520 -35.41 -5.01 -10.33
C LEU A 520 -35.93 -4.38 -9.03
N GLU A 521 -35.63 -3.10 -8.80
CA GLU A 521 -36.18 -2.34 -7.67
C GLU A 521 -37.40 -1.51 -8.15
N PRO A 522 -38.63 -1.96 -7.88
CA PRO A 522 -39.82 -1.36 -8.48
C PRO A 522 -40.08 0.06 -7.99
N LYS A 523 -39.65 0.43 -6.78
CA LYS A 523 -39.88 1.78 -6.24
C LYS A 523 -39.23 2.87 -7.08
N PHE A 524 -38.06 2.56 -7.65
CA PHE A 524 -37.27 3.49 -8.45
C PHE A 524 -37.56 3.38 -9.96
N SER A 525 -38.27 2.33 -10.39
CA SER A 525 -38.63 2.09 -11.81
C SER A 525 -40.15 2.13 -12.11
N LYS A 526 -40.98 2.70 -11.22
CA LYS A 526 -42.46 2.74 -11.35
C LYS A 526 -43.03 3.29 -12.67
N HIS A 527 -42.24 4.04 -13.45
CA HIS A 527 -42.66 4.67 -14.69
C HIS A 527 -41.80 4.25 -15.90
N GLU A 528 -40.97 3.22 -15.75
CA GLU A 528 -40.03 2.77 -16.78
C GLU A 528 -40.48 1.42 -17.34
N THR A 529 -40.32 1.25 -18.66
CA THR A 529 -40.51 -0.06 -19.30
C THR A 529 -39.18 -0.80 -19.24
N CYS A 530 -39.07 -1.74 -18.30
CA CYS A 530 -37.85 -2.49 -18.04
C CYS A 530 -37.76 -3.71 -18.96
N VAL A 531 -36.87 -3.67 -19.94
CA VAL A 531 -36.62 -4.79 -20.87
C VAL A 531 -35.12 -4.88 -21.11
N PRO A 532 -34.51 -6.05 -20.92
CA PRO A 532 -33.12 -6.27 -21.31
C PRO A 532 -32.92 -6.03 -22.80
N ILE A 533 -31.86 -5.30 -23.16
CA ILE A 533 -31.51 -5.11 -24.58
C ILE A 533 -30.79 -6.36 -25.06
N LEU A 534 -31.31 -6.97 -26.13
CA LEU A 534 -30.61 -8.05 -26.83
C LEU A 534 -29.39 -7.47 -27.55
N PRO A 535 -28.16 -7.89 -27.19
CA PRO A 535 -26.97 -7.45 -27.89
C PRO A 535 -26.96 -7.98 -29.33
N LEU A 536 -26.26 -7.27 -30.23
CA LEU A 536 -26.09 -7.73 -31.61
C LEU A 536 -25.17 -8.96 -31.64
N GLU A 537 -25.38 -9.85 -32.61
CA GLU A 537 -24.45 -10.96 -32.85
C GLU A 537 -23.06 -10.40 -33.15
N CYS A 538 -22.07 -10.83 -32.36
CA CYS A 538 -20.71 -10.36 -32.48
C CYS A 538 -19.87 -11.22 -33.42
N VAL A 539 -19.17 -10.58 -34.37
CA VAL A 539 -18.12 -11.21 -35.17
C VAL A 539 -16.76 -10.74 -34.63
N PRO A 540 -15.88 -11.65 -34.16
CA PRO A 540 -14.57 -11.28 -33.66
C PRO A 540 -13.76 -10.52 -34.72
N LEU A 541 -13.04 -9.49 -34.27
CA LEU A 541 -12.13 -8.74 -35.14
C LEU A 541 -10.84 -9.53 -35.41
N PRO A 542 -10.18 -9.29 -36.55
CA PRO A 542 -8.81 -9.74 -36.77
C PRO A 542 -7.87 -9.24 -35.65
N PRO A 543 -6.87 -10.04 -35.19
CA PRO A 543 -5.99 -9.64 -34.09
C PRO A 543 -5.23 -8.33 -34.30
N ASP A 544 -4.91 -7.97 -35.54
CA ASP A 544 -4.23 -6.72 -35.90
C ASP A 544 -5.12 -5.48 -35.81
N GLU A 545 -6.45 -5.66 -35.82
CA GLU A 545 -7.43 -4.60 -35.67
C GLU A 545 -8.11 -4.59 -34.29
N ASP A 546 -7.87 -5.61 -33.47
CA ASP A 546 -8.49 -5.77 -32.15
C ASP A 546 -7.73 -4.94 -31.09
N PRO A 547 -8.31 -3.83 -30.58
CA PRO A 547 -7.68 -3.03 -29.54
C PRO A 547 -7.59 -3.77 -28.19
N CYS A 548 -8.32 -4.87 -27.99
CA CYS A 548 -8.30 -5.68 -26.76
C CYS A 548 -6.98 -6.43 -26.57
N ILE A 549 -6.25 -6.71 -27.65
CA ILE A 549 -4.92 -7.33 -27.61
C ILE A 549 -3.92 -6.48 -26.81
N LYS A 550 -4.22 -5.19 -26.55
CA LYS A 550 -3.45 -4.34 -25.64
C LYS A 550 -3.41 -4.86 -24.21
N LEU A 551 -4.40 -5.64 -23.76
CA LEU A 551 -4.35 -6.32 -22.46
C LEU A 551 -3.20 -7.33 -22.39
N LEU A 552 -2.79 -7.91 -23.53
CA LEU A 552 -1.71 -8.89 -23.64
C LEU A 552 -0.33 -8.23 -23.83
N ASP A 553 -0.24 -6.89 -23.82
CA ASP A 553 1.02 -6.16 -23.92
C ASP A 553 1.89 -6.42 -22.67
N SER A 554 2.95 -7.20 -22.83
CA SER A 554 3.86 -7.58 -21.76
C SER A 554 4.57 -6.38 -21.12
N GLU A 555 4.77 -5.28 -21.85
CA GLU A 555 5.41 -4.08 -21.29
C GLU A 555 4.45 -3.28 -20.40
N ARG A 556 3.16 -3.21 -20.78
CA ARG A 556 2.15 -2.44 -20.04
C ARG A 556 1.48 -3.21 -18.91
N PHE A 557 1.10 -4.45 -19.18
CA PHE A 557 0.24 -5.25 -18.31
C PHE A 557 0.90 -6.56 -17.85
N GLY A 558 2.06 -6.92 -18.42
CA GLY A 558 2.77 -8.17 -18.13
C GLY A 558 3.08 -8.42 -16.66
N LYS A 559 3.34 -7.36 -15.89
CA LYS A 559 3.56 -7.47 -14.42
C LYS A 559 2.32 -7.89 -13.64
N CYS A 560 1.14 -7.75 -14.23
CA CYS A 560 -0.14 -8.00 -13.58
C CYS A 560 -0.74 -9.35 -13.99
N HIS A 561 -0.40 -9.89 -15.16
CA HIS A 561 -0.94 -11.18 -15.65
C HIS A 561 -0.82 -12.32 -14.63
N PRO A 562 0.27 -12.45 -13.84
CA PRO A 562 0.36 -13.53 -12.84
C PRO A 562 -0.42 -13.28 -11.54
N LEU A 563 -1.03 -12.10 -11.38
CA LEU A 563 -1.73 -11.68 -10.16
C LEU A 563 -3.24 -11.53 -10.35
N VAL A 564 -3.69 -11.37 -11.59
CA VAL A 564 -5.08 -11.10 -11.95
C VAL A 564 -5.40 -11.87 -13.22
N ASP A 565 -6.42 -12.73 -13.17
CA ASP A 565 -6.94 -13.40 -14.35
C ASP A 565 -7.41 -12.40 -15.40
N ILE A 566 -6.81 -12.49 -16.59
CA ILE A 566 -7.06 -11.61 -17.73
C ILE A 566 -8.29 -12.02 -18.53
N ASP A 567 -8.70 -13.28 -18.47
CA ASP A 567 -9.71 -13.85 -19.36
C ASP A 567 -11.07 -13.13 -19.25
N PRO A 568 -11.60 -12.81 -18.06
CA PRO A 568 -12.84 -12.06 -17.92
C PRO A 568 -12.77 -10.69 -18.62
N TYR A 569 -11.64 -10.00 -18.51
CA TYR A 569 -11.45 -8.67 -19.10
C TYR A 569 -11.27 -8.75 -20.61
N LEU A 570 -10.55 -9.75 -21.12
CA LEU A 570 -10.37 -9.92 -22.56
C LEU A 570 -11.70 -10.23 -23.24
N GLN A 571 -12.50 -11.14 -22.66
CA GLN A 571 -13.83 -11.49 -23.17
C GLN A 571 -14.78 -10.27 -23.17
N SER A 572 -14.82 -9.53 -22.06
CA SER A 572 -15.65 -8.32 -21.95
C SER A 572 -15.19 -7.21 -22.88
N CYS A 573 -13.88 -7.03 -23.07
CA CYS A 573 -13.37 -6.07 -24.05
C CYS A 573 -13.83 -6.42 -25.47
N GLN A 574 -13.69 -7.67 -25.88
CA GLN A 574 -14.10 -8.10 -27.21
C GLN A 574 -15.60 -7.93 -27.44
N PHE A 575 -16.41 -8.18 -26.40
CA PHE A 575 -17.85 -7.94 -26.41
C PHE A 575 -18.19 -6.44 -26.58
N ASP A 576 -17.59 -5.57 -25.77
CA ASP A 576 -17.81 -4.11 -25.81
C ASP A 576 -17.35 -3.52 -27.16
N VAL A 577 -16.19 -3.92 -27.65
CA VAL A 577 -15.62 -3.47 -28.93
C VAL A 577 -16.54 -3.82 -30.10
N CYS A 578 -17.22 -4.96 -30.02
CA CYS A 578 -18.12 -5.44 -31.07
C CYS A 578 -19.38 -4.59 -31.21
N ASN A 579 -19.89 -4.11 -30.08
CA ASN A 579 -21.12 -3.33 -30.00
C ASN A 579 -20.87 -1.81 -30.08
N SER A 580 -19.61 -1.38 -30.16
CA SER A 580 -19.23 0.03 -30.17
C SER A 580 -18.84 0.55 -31.56
N PRO A 581 -19.35 1.73 -31.97
CA PRO A 581 -18.84 2.42 -33.16
C PRO A 581 -17.40 2.94 -32.97
N ASN A 582 -16.95 3.11 -31.72
CA ASN A 582 -15.60 3.53 -31.39
C ASN A 582 -14.89 2.44 -30.58
N LYS A 583 -14.41 1.44 -31.31
CA LYS A 583 -13.68 0.27 -30.80
C LYS A 583 -12.60 0.63 -29.76
N MET A 584 -11.78 1.65 -30.03
CA MET A 584 -10.72 2.04 -29.11
C MET A 584 -11.28 2.61 -27.80
N ALA A 585 -12.33 3.44 -27.86
CA ALA A 585 -12.95 3.99 -26.66
C ALA A 585 -13.62 2.90 -25.80
N ALA A 586 -14.27 1.92 -26.43
CA ALA A 586 -14.82 0.74 -25.75
C ALA A 586 -13.72 -0.07 -25.05
N ALA A 587 -12.64 -0.41 -25.78
CA ALA A 587 -11.49 -1.10 -25.18
C ALA A 587 -10.89 -0.32 -24.00
N CYS A 588 -10.78 1.01 -24.09
CA CYS A 588 -10.26 1.82 -22.99
C CYS A 588 -11.07 1.70 -21.69
N ARG A 589 -12.40 1.45 -21.75
CA ARG A 589 -13.22 1.25 -20.55
C ARG A 589 -12.80 -0.01 -19.80
N VAL A 590 -12.51 -1.09 -20.54
CA VAL A 590 -12.11 -2.39 -19.98
C VAL A 590 -10.63 -2.41 -19.58
N LEU A 591 -9.75 -1.78 -20.37
CA LEU A 591 -8.33 -1.58 -20.00
C LEU A 591 -8.19 -0.84 -18.67
N GLU A 592 -9.04 0.16 -18.43
CA GLU A 592 -9.08 0.90 -17.16
C GLU A 592 -9.58 0.03 -16.01
N ALA A 593 -10.58 -0.83 -16.23
CA ALA A 593 -11.04 -1.78 -15.22
C ALA A 593 -9.94 -2.77 -14.84
N TYR A 594 -9.23 -3.35 -15.81
CA TYR A 594 -8.11 -4.24 -15.56
C TYR A 594 -6.95 -3.54 -14.84
N ALA A 595 -6.58 -2.32 -15.26
CA ALA A 595 -5.55 -1.54 -14.56
C ALA A 595 -5.90 -1.25 -13.10
N ARG A 596 -7.19 -1.07 -12.78
CA ARG A 596 -7.67 -0.89 -11.40
C ARG A 596 -7.51 -2.16 -10.57
N GLU A 597 -7.72 -3.34 -11.15
CA GLU A 597 -7.40 -4.61 -10.49
C GLU A 597 -5.91 -4.78 -10.28
N CYS A 598 -5.09 -4.39 -11.25
CA CYS A 598 -3.64 -4.44 -11.10
C CYS A 598 -3.18 -3.55 -9.93
N LEU A 599 -3.73 -2.34 -9.81
CA LEU A 599 -3.43 -1.46 -8.69
C LEU A 599 -3.86 -2.06 -7.35
N ARG A 600 -5.00 -2.76 -7.31
CA ARG A 600 -5.48 -3.51 -6.13
C ARG A 600 -4.58 -4.70 -5.78
N ALA A 601 -3.91 -5.27 -6.77
CA ALA A 601 -2.83 -6.23 -6.60
C ALA A 601 -1.46 -5.58 -6.32
N ASP A 602 -1.44 -4.33 -5.84
CA ASP A 602 -0.25 -3.52 -5.56
C ASP A 602 0.69 -3.33 -6.79
N VAL A 603 0.17 -3.48 -8.01
CA VAL A 603 0.88 -3.19 -9.25
C VAL A 603 0.42 -1.86 -9.82
N CYS A 604 1.22 -0.82 -9.56
CA CYS A 604 1.02 0.47 -10.18
C CYS A 604 1.42 0.44 -11.67
N LEU A 605 0.44 0.57 -12.57
CA LEU A 605 0.64 0.59 -14.02
C LEU A 605 0.38 1.98 -14.61
N ASP A 606 1.42 2.64 -15.13
CA ASP A 606 1.24 3.83 -16.00
C ASP A 606 0.97 3.40 -17.45
N TRP A 607 -0.19 2.77 -17.65
CA TRP A 607 -0.54 2.08 -18.91
C TRP A 607 -1.05 3.02 -20.01
N ARG A 608 -1.35 4.29 -19.67
CA ARG A 608 -1.91 5.28 -20.61
C ARG A 608 -0.82 6.02 -21.37
N SER A 609 -1.12 6.49 -22.57
CA SER A 609 -0.23 7.35 -23.34
C SER A 609 -1.01 8.31 -24.24
N LYS A 610 -0.29 9.21 -24.94
CA LYS A 610 -0.91 10.10 -25.94
C LYS A 610 -1.66 9.34 -27.05
N HIS A 611 -1.30 8.08 -27.29
CA HIS A 611 -1.87 7.25 -28.36
C HIS A 611 -2.73 6.10 -27.82
N VAL A 612 -2.66 5.80 -26.52
CA VAL A 612 -3.43 4.72 -25.89
C VAL A 612 -4.21 5.31 -24.73
N CYS A 613 -5.53 5.44 -24.91
CA CYS A 613 -6.47 5.87 -23.90
C CYS A 613 -6.06 7.15 -23.15
N PRO A 614 -5.82 8.27 -23.88
CA PRO A 614 -5.34 9.50 -23.27
C PRO A 614 -6.31 10.03 -22.22
N TYR A 615 -5.78 10.40 -21.06
CA TYR A 615 -6.55 10.94 -19.95
C TYR A 615 -6.40 12.46 -19.87
N LYS A 616 -7.50 13.17 -19.67
CA LYS A 616 -7.51 14.64 -19.57
C LYS A 616 -8.04 15.06 -18.21
N CYS A 617 -7.25 15.88 -17.52
CA CYS A 617 -7.61 16.53 -16.26
C CYS A 617 -8.04 17.98 -16.46
N GLN A 618 -8.78 18.51 -15.49
CA GLN A 618 -9.09 19.93 -15.44
C GLN A 618 -7.83 20.79 -15.31
N PRO A 619 -7.84 22.03 -15.81
CA PRO A 619 -6.71 22.95 -15.61
C PRO A 619 -6.32 23.05 -14.14
N GLY A 620 -5.03 22.90 -13.85
CA GLY A 620 -4.49 22.91 -12.49
C GLY A 620 -4.36 21.55 -11.82
N TYR A 621 -4.87 20.48 -12.44
CA TYR A 621 -4.74 19.09 -11.95
C TYR A 621 -3.89 18.25 -12.91
N GLU A 622 -3.24 17.22 -12.38
CA GLU A 622 -2.43 16.25 -13.11
C GLU A 622 -2.97 14.84 -12.95
N TYR A 623 -2.84 14.04 -14.01
CA TYR A 623 -3.19 12.63 -13.97
C TYR A 623 -2.16 11.85 -13.15
N GLN A 624 -2.64 11.04 -12.23
CA GLN A 624 -1.83 10.05 -11.51
C GLN A 624 -2.47 8.68 -11.72
N ALA A 625 -1.68 7.70 -12.20
CA ALA A 625 -2.15 6.35 -12.45
C ALA A 625 -2.48 5.57 -11.16
N CYS A 626 -1.85 5.96 -10.05
CA CYS A 626 -1.88 5.24 -8.78
C CYS A 626 -2.01 6.24 -7.63
N GLY A 627 -3.05 7.09 -7.69
CA GLY A 627 -3.28 8.09 -6.68
C GLY A 627 -3.76 7.48 -5.37
N LEU A 628 -3.59 8.21 -4.27
CA LEU A 628 -3.89 7.76 -2.91
C LEU A 628 -5.37 7.37 -2.71
N GLY A 629 -6.28 7.86 -3.56
CA GLY A 629 -7.73 7.67 -3.44
C GLY A 629 -8.40 8.76 -2.60
N CYS A 630 -7.69 9.30 -1.61
CA CYS A 630 -8.09 10.49 -0.85
C CYS A 630 -7.54 11.78 -1.47
N THR A 631 -8.31 12.85 -1.37
CA THR A 631 -7.89 14.18 -1.80
C THR A 631 -7.03 14.86 -0.72
N GLU A 632 -5.78 15.23 -1.04
CA GLU A 632 -4.94 16.05 -0.16
C GLU A 632 -5.48 17.49 -0.08
N THR A 633 -5.81 17.94 1.12
CA THR A 633 -6.21 19.32 1.42
C THR A 633 -5.23 19.95 2.41
N CYS A 634 -5.30 21.27 2.56
CA CYS A 634 -4.51 21.98 3.57
C CYS A 634 -4.71 21.49 5.02
N GLU A 635 -5.80 20.76 5.30
CA GLU A 635 -6.13 20.25 6.63
C GLU A 635 -5.54 18.85 6.89
N ASN A 636 -5.37 18.03 5.85
CA ASN A 636 -5.06 16.61 6.00
C ASN A 636 -3.74 16.17 5.35
N TYR A 637 -3.08 17.01 4.53
CA TYR A 637 -1.89 16.61 3.77
C TYR A 637 -0.72 16.15 4.66
N GLU A 638 -0.56 16.72 5.86
CA GLU A 638 0.50 16.32 6.81
C GLU A 638 0.31 14.86 7.26
N ALA A 639 -0.94 14.44 7.49
CA ALA A 639 -1.27 13.08 7.88
C ALA A 639 -1.00 12.10 6.72
N TYR A 640 -1.52 12.39 5.51
CA TYR A 640 -1.35 11.50 4.37
C TYR A 640 0.10 11.36 3.89
N ARG A 641 0.89 12.44 3.94
CA ARG A 641 2.30 12.40 3.51
C ARG A 641 3.23 11.76 4.53
N SER A 642 2.88 11.81 5.82
CA SER A 642 3.64 11.10 6.86
C SER A 642 3.27 9.62 6.93
N ASP A 643 1.99 9.32 6.73
CA ASP A 643 1.47 7.96 6.72
C ASP A 643 0.36 7.83 5.65
N PRO A 644 0.68 7.31 4.45
CA PRO A 644 -0.31 7.07 3.41
C PRO A 644 -1.44 6.14 3.84
N SER A 645 -1.23 5.28 4.84
CA SER A 645 -2.26 4.36 5.34
C SER A 645 -3.36 5.07 6.14
N SER A 646 -3.16 6.34 6.51
CA SER A 646 -4.21 7.17 7.10
C SER A 646 -5.33 7.53 6.11
N CYS A 647 -5.14 7.29 4.81
CA CYS A 647 -6.22 7.29 3.84
C CYS A 647 -6.98 5.96 3.89
N GLU A 648 -8.24 6.01 4.35
CA GLU A 648 -9.10 4.82 4.44
C GLU A 648 -9.72 4.40 3.09
N LEU A 649 -9.51 5.17 2.02
CA LEU A 649 -10.08 4.88 0.70
C LEU A 649 -9.09 4.08 -0.15
N SER A 650 -9.64 3.21 -1.00
CA SER A 650 -8.82 2.45 -1.95
C SER A 650 -8.16 3.37 -2.98
N GLN A 651 -6.90 3.09 -3.28
CA GLN A 651 -6.14 3.78 -4.34
C GLN A 651 -6.84 3.65 -5.70
N SER A 652 -6.69 4.67 -6.54
CA SER A 652 -7.22 4.67 -7.91
C SER A 652 -6.52 5.69 -8.80
N ASP A 653 -6.57 5.47 -10.11
CA ASP A 653 -6.20 6.49 -11.09
C ASP A 653 -7.16 7.69 -11.00
N GLY A 654 -6.68 8.87 -11.39
CA GLY A 654 -7.49 10.07 -11.31
C GLY A 654 -6.72 11.36 -11.54
N CYS A 655 -7.43 12.48 -11.37
CA CYS A 655 -6.86 13.82 -11.43
C CYS A 655 -6.63 14.33 -10.01
N TYR A 656 -5.39 14.68 -9.70
CA TYR A 656 -4.99 15.15 -8.38
C TYR A 656 -4.19 16.45 -8.52
N CYS A 657 -3.99 17.15 -7.39
CA CYS A 657 -3.11 18.30 -7.41
C CYS A 657 -1.67 17.90 -7.77
N PRO A 658 -0.94 18.76 -8.51
CA PRO A 658 0.46 18.52 -8.84
C PRO A 658 1.33 18.33 -7.59
N ASN A 659 2.48 17.68 -7.77
CA ASN A 659 3.43 17.47 -6.68
C ASN A 659 3.79 18.79 -5.96
N GLY A 660 3.69 18.80 -4.63
CA GLY A 660 3.94 19.98 -3.80
C GLY A 660 2.73 20.89 -3.59
N GLN A 661 1.60 20.60 -4.22
CA GLN A 661 0.35 21.34 -4.06
C GLN A 661 -0.73 20.50 -3.37
N VAL A 662 -1.73 21.16 -2.80
CA VAL A 662 -2.89 20.55 -2.13
C VAL A 662 -4.16 21.33 -2.48
N LEU A 663 -5.32 20.70 -2.33
CA LEU A 663 -6.60 21.31 -2.62
C LEU A 663 -6.99 22.32 -1.52
N LYS A 664 -7.38 23.53 -1.91
CA LYS A 664 -7.99 24.54 -1.05
C LYS A 664 -9.07 25.28 -1.84
N ASN A 665 -10.32 25.24 -1.38
CA ASN A 665 -11.47 25.87 -2.03
C ASN A 665 -11.61 25.54 -3.53
N GLY A 666 -11.40 24.28 -3.91
CA GLY A 666 -11.54 23.80 -5.29
C GLY A 666 -10.35 24.08 -6.22
N ILE A 667 -9.27 24.70 -5.71
CA ILE A 667 -8.08 25.05 -6.50
C ILE A 667 -6.84 24.43 -5.84
N CYS A 668 -5.91 23.93 -6.65
CA CYS A 668 -4.61 23.47 -6.17
C CYS A 668 -3.72 24.67 -5.81
N VAL A 669 -3.24 24.69 -4.56
CA VAL A 669 -2.35 25.72 -4.03
C VAL A 669 -1.09 25.07 -3.49
N ASP A 670 0.03 25.79 -3.55
CA ASP A 670 1.27 25.34 -2.91
C ASP A 670 1.06 25.15 -1.41
N VAL A 671 1.68 24.13 -0.83
CA VAL A 671 1.58 23.79 0.60
C VAL A 671 1.97 24.98 1.49
N SER A 672 2.89 25.84 1.04
CA SER A 672 3.25 27.09 1.72
C SER A 672 2.07 28.07 1.89
N ARG A 673 0.98 27.90 1.15
CA ARG A 673 -0.25 28.72 1.21
C ARG A 673 -1.36 28.12 2.07
N CYS A 674 -1.07 27.05 2.80
CA CYS A 674 -2.05 26.46 3.71
C CYS A 674 -2.22 27.25 5.00
N LYS A 675 -1.10 27.62 5.64
CA LYS A 675 -1.06 28.32 6.93
C LYS A 675 -0.56 29.75 6.71
N PRO A 676 -1.37 30.79 6.99
CA PRO A 676 -0.90 32.18 6.92
C PRO A 676 0.05 32.49 8.08
N CYS A 677 0.89 33.51 7.88
CA CYS A 677 1.90 33.97 8.84
C CYS A 677 1.35 35.01 9.82
N ASP A 678 0.26 35.68 9.45
CA ASP A 678 -0.43 36.69 10.24
C ASP A 678 -1.95 36.66 9.97
N ASP A 679 -2.67 37.48 10.74
CA ASP A 679 -4.13 37.60 10.65
C ASP A 679 -4.58 38.33 9.36
N ASP A 680 -3.67 39.04 8.70
CA ASP A 680 -3.91 39.74 7.43
C ASP A 680 -3.83 38.80 6.20
N GLY A 681 -3.45 37.53 6.41
CA GLY A 681 -3.48 36.50 5.39
C GLY A 681 -2.24 36.46 4.49
N HIS A 682 -1.08 36.92 4.96
CA HIS A 682 0.18 36.74 4.25
C HIS A 682 0.71 35.31 4.40
N PHE A 683 1.38 34.79 3.37
CA PHE A 683 1.88 33.41 3.32
C PHE A 683 3.40 33.37 3.17
N SER A 684 3.99 32.20 3.40
CA SER A 684 5.44 32.02 3.22
C SER A 684 5.86 32.38 1.80
N GLY A 685 6.88 33.24 1.67
CA GLY A 685 7.34 33.83 0.42
C GLY A 685 6.77 35.22 0.13
N ASP A 686 5.71 35.64 0.82
CA ASP A 686 5.15 36.98 0.65
C ASP A 686 6.09 38.05 1.22
N THR A 687 6.15 39.18 0.52
CA THR A 687 6.85 40.40 0.93
C THR A 687 5.92 41.58 0.78
N TRP A 688 5.73 42.35 1.84
CA TRP A 688 4.81 43.49 1.86
C TRP A 688 5.35 44.66 2.67
N HIS A 689 4.71 45.82 2.49
CA HIS A 689 5.13 47.07 3.12
C HIS A 689 3.94 47.69 3.87
N PRO A 690 3.82 47.47 5.18
CA PRO A 690 2.74 48.07 5.99
C PRO A 690 2.77 49.61 5.97
N ASP A 691 3.94 50.19 5.80
CA ASP A 691 4.18 51.62 5.63
C ASP A 691 5.36 51.83 4.67
N SER A 692 5.68 53.08 4.33
CA SER A 692 6.76 53.40 3.38
C SER A 692 8.16 52.98 3.86
N CYS A 693 8.37 52.72 5.16
CA CYS A 693 9.65 52.40 5.78
C CYS A 693 9.82 50.96 6.23
N THR A 694 8.74 50.20 6.36
CA THR A 694 8.75 48.85 6.90
C THR A 694 8.63 47.83 5.77
N THR A 695 9.55 46.89 5.71
CA THR A 695 9.47 45.74 4.81
C THR A 695 9.27 44.49 5.64
N CYS A 696 8.14 43.83 5.45
CA CYS A 696 7.82 42.56 6.08
C CYS A 696 7.98 41.43 5.05
N THR A 697 8.55 40.31 5.51
CA THR A 697 8.72 39.09 4.73
C THR A 697 8.26 37.92 5.59
N CYS A 698 7.63 36.92 4.97
CA CYS A 698 7.35 35.66 5.65
C CYS A 698 8.21 34.51 5.11
N SER A 699 8.82 33.74 6.00
CA SER A 699 9.55 32.51 5.68
C SER A 699 9.04 31.36 6.57
N GLY A 700 8.32 30.40 5.99
CA GLY A 700 7.61 29.37 6.75
C GLY A 700 6.51 29.98 7.61
N THR A 701 6.64 29.89 8.93
CA THR A 701 5.76 30.58 9.90
C THR A 701 6.42 31.81 10.52
N LEU A 702 7.64 32.16 10.12
CA LEU A 702 8.39 33.24 10.71
C LEU A 702 8.13 34.55 9.96
N LEU A 703 7.44 35.48 10.63
CA LEU A 703 7.30 36.86 10.21
C LEU A 703 8.56 37.66 10.56
N ARG A 704 9.17 38.32 9.56
CA ARG A 704 10.29 39.24 9.74
C ARG A 704 9.95 40.61 9.15
N CYS A 705 9.86 41.62 10.00
CA CYS A 705 9.68 43.01 9.58
C CYS A 705 10.92 43.83 9.92
N GLU A 706 11.55 44.39 8.89
CA GLU A 706 12.70 45.29 9.02
C GLU A 706 12.26 46.73 8.77
N LYS A 707 12.56 47.61 9.72
CA LYS A 707 12.35 49.04 9.57
C LYS A 707 13.59 49.69 8.99
N THR A 708 13.41 50.40 7.89
CA THR A 708 14.45 51.21 7.28
C THR A 708 14.83 52.34 8.25
N SER A 709 16.09 52.35 8.71
CA SER A 709 16.60 53.45 9.52
C SER A 709 17.01 54.60 8.61
N CYS A 710 16.26 55.70 8.65
CA CYS A 710 16.68 56.92 8.00
C CYS A 710 17.88 57.55 8.73
N PRO A 711 18.75 58.27 8.02
CA PRO A 711 19.71 59.16 8.66
C PRO A 711 18.97 60.12 9.62
N PRO A 712 19.61 60.61 10.69
CA PRO A 712 19.10 61.76 11.42
C PRO A 712 18.80 62.90 10.43
N LYS A 713 17.96 63.87 10.82
CA LYS A 713 17.73 65.09 10.02
C LYS A 713 19.04 65.88 9.90
N ASP A 714 19.94 65.43 9.03
CA ASP A 714 21.33 65.86 8.94
C ASP A 714 21.51 66.99 7.93
N ARG A 715 20.43 67.53 7.37
CA ARG A 715 20.52 68.76 6.59
C ARG A 715 20.68 69.94 7.55
N ILE A 716 21.91 70.13 8.03
CA ILE A 716 22.36 71.33 8.74
C ILE A 716 22.27 72.48 7.76
N CYS A 717 21.30 73.37 7.97
CA CYS A 717 21.13 74.59 7.21
C CYS A 717 21.91 75.73 7.87
N ASP A 718 22.39 76.71 7.09
CA ASP A 718 23.01 77.93 7.64
C ASP A 718 22.02 78.69 8.54
N GLN A 719 22.53 79.57 9.43
CA GLN A 719 21.79 80.24 10.51
C GLN A 719 20.51 81.00 10.09
N SER A 720 20.29 81.24 8.80
CA SER A 720 19.12 81.93 8.23
C SER A 720 18.15 81.04 7.43
N LEU A 721 18.43 79.73 7.33
CA LEU A 721 17.64 78.78 6.54
C LEU A 721 17.09 77.65 7.43
N THR A 722 15.86 77.24 7.16
CA THR A 722 15.21 76.10 7.79
C THR A 722 15.05 74.94 6.81
N PRO A 723 15.27 73.69 7.24
CA PRO A 723 15.00 72.52 6.42
C PRO A 723 13.48 72.33 6.25
N VAL A 724 13.02 72.35 5.00
CA VAL A 724 11.64 72.04 4.59
C VAL A 724 11.67 70.83 3.68
N VAL A 725 10.67 69.94 3.78
CA VAL A 725 10.59 68.72 2.95
C VAL A 725 10.47 69.11 1.48
N VAL A 726 11.24 68.44 0.62
CA VAL A 726 11.17 68.60 -0.83
C VAL A 726 9.78 68.12 -1.29
N PRO A 727 8.99 68.97 -1.98
CA PRO A 727 7.65 68.59 -2.43
C PRO A 727 7.66 67.30 -3.24
N GLY A 728 6.81 66.32 -2.87
CA GLY A 728 6.72 65.01 -3.52
C GLY A 728 7.59 63.91 -2.89
N THR A 729 8.48 64.24 -1.94
CA THR A 729 9.27 63.24 -1.18
C THR A 729 8.67 62.89 0.19
N ASP A 730 7.57 63.56 0.55
CA ASP A 730 6.81 63.36 1.80
C ASP A 730 6.21 61.95 1.93
N LYS A 731 6.07 61.23 0.81
CA LYS A 731 5.55 59.86 0.74
C LYS A 731 6.63 58.78 0.75
N LEU A 732 7.91 59.14 0.65
CA LEU A 732 9.03 58.20 0.73
C LEU A 732 9.31 57.83 2.20
N CYS A 733 10.01 56.72 2.44
CA CYS A 733 10.42 56.36 3.80
C CYS A 733 11.25 57.47 4.46
N CYS A 734 12.25 57.95 3.73
CA CYS A 734 13.13 59.01 4.17
C CYS A 734 12.85 60.25 3.31
N PRO A 735 12.05 61.21 3.82
CA PRO A 735 11.78 62.45 3.10
C PRO A 735 13.07 63.21 2.87
N GLU A 736 13.20 63.80 1.68
CA GLU A 736 14.33 64.69 1.41
C GLU A 736 14.00 66.07 1.96
N TYR A 737 14.98 66.72 2.56
CA TYR A 737 14.84 68.08 3.10
C TYR A 737 15.64 69.03 2.24
N MET A 738 15.19 70.27 2.04
CA MET A 738 15.92 71.37 1.44
C MET A 738 15.89 72.61 2.34
N CYS A 739 16.95 73.41 2.33
CA CYS A 739 17.06 74.61 3.16
C CYS A 739 16.36 75.80 2.48
N VAL A 740 15.35 76.37 3.14
CA VAL A 740 14.60 77.55 2.69
C VAL A 740 14.60 78.65 3.75
N SER A 741 14.54 79.91 3.36
CA SER A 741 14.62 81.05 4.29
C SER A 741 13.37 81.22 5.14
N LEU A 742 13.52 81.50 6.44
CA LEU A 742 12.44 81.92 7.34
C LEU A 742 12.02 83.36 7.00
N ALA A 743 11.33 83.54 5.88
CA ALA A 743 10.46 84.69 5.72
C ALA A 743 9.14 84.33 6.42
N THR A 744 9.00 84.69 7.70
CA THR A 744 7.73 84.55 8.41
C THR A 744 6.64 85.35 7.70
N PRO A 745 5.45 84.76 7.52
CA PRO A 745 4.33 85.36 6.82
C PRO A 745 3.64 86.39 7.72
N SER A 746 3.13 87.46 7.11
CA SER A 746 2.00 88.17 7.69
C SER A 746 0.92 88.40 6.64
N PRO A 747 -0.36 88.33 7.08
CA PRO A 747 -1.51 88.19 6.23
C PRO A 747 -2.00 89.55 5.71
N SER A 748 -2.42 89.57 4.45
CA SER A 748 -3.43 90.53 3.98
C SER A 748 -4.66 89.73 3.54
N PRO A 749 -5.82 89.98 4.18
CA PRO A 749 -7.09 89.34 3.83
C PRO A 749 -7.70 90.00 2.58
N GLY A 750 -8.37 89.19 1.76
CA GLY A 750 -9.39 89.69 0.82
C GLY A 750 -8.85 90.47 -0.37
N GLY A 751 -8.26 89.78 -1.33
CA GLY A 751 -8.08 90.31 -2.68
C GLY A 751 -8.43 89.24 -3.68
N CYS A 752 -9.60 89.35 -4.31
CA CYS A 752 -9.93 88.50 -5.44
C CYS A 752 -8.83 88.65 -6.52
N PRO A 753 -8.36 87.55 -7.13
CA PRO A 753 -7.38 87.64 -8.20
C PRO A 753 -7.92 88.54 -9.33
N GLU A 754 -7.03 89.27 -9.99
CA GLU A 754 -7.40 90.25 -11.01
C GLU A 754 -8.28 89.62 -12.10
N VAL A 755 -9.47 90.17 -12.30
CA VAL A 755 -10.52 89.54 -13.11
C VAL A 755 -10.16 89.58 -14.59
N GLN A 756 -9.84 88.42 -15.18
CA GLN A 756 -9.59 88.32 -16.60
C GLN A 756 -10.89 88.25 -17.41
N LYS A 757 -10.97 89.05 -18.48
CA LYS A 757 -12.11 89.05 -19.41
C LYS A 757 -11.93 87.94 -20.45
N PRO A 758 -12.82 86.94 -20.52
CA PRO A 758 -12.78 85.94 -21.57
C PRO A 758 -13.18 86.56 -22.91
N ASN A 759 -12.70 86.01 -24.02
CA ASN A 759 -13.07 86.48 -25.35
C ASN A 759 -14.37 85.79 -25.79
N CYS A 760 -15.50 86.50 -25.76
CA CYS A 760 -16.81 85.94 -26.10
C CYS A 760 -17.01 85.82 -27.62
N GLY A 761 -17.74 84.79 -28.07
CA GLY A 761 -18.11 84.62 -29.49
C GLY A 761 -19.01 85.76 -29.99
N ALA A 762 -19.13 85.93 -31.31
CA ALA A 762 -19.79 87.10 -31.94
C ALA A 762 -21.25 87.34 -31.49
N ASP A 763 -21.94 86.28 -31.04
CA ASP A 763 -23.34 86.32 -30.59
C ASP A 763 -23.48 86.19 -29.05
N GLN A 764 -22.39 86.31 -28.29
CA GLN A 764 -22.38 86.18 -26.84
C GLN A 764 -22.00 87.49 -26.13
N VAL A 765 -22.70 87.80 -25.04
CA VAL A 765 -22.47 89.02 -24.26
C VAL A 765 -21.79 88.69 -22.94
N MET A 766 -20.71 89.41 -22.63
CA MET A 766 -19.96 89.24 -21.39
C MET A 766 -20.76 89.75 -20.19
N LYS A 767 -20.95 88.88 -19.18
CA LYS A 767 -21.63 89.24 -17.92
C LYS A 767 -20.74 88.96 -16.72
N LEU A 768 -20.76 89.87 -15.75
CA LEU A 768 -20.06 89.73 -14.49
C LEU A 768 -20.91 88.90 -13.51
N GLN A 769 -20.32 87.88 -12.91
CA GLN A 769 -20.90 87.05 -11.87
C GLN A 769 -19.94 86.93 -10.69
N THR A 770 -20.40 86.33 -9.61
CA THR A 770 -19.64 86.19 -8.37
C THR A 770 -19.60 84.71 -7.99
N ASP A 771 -18.42 84.18 -7.65
CA ASP A 771 -18.28 82.81 -7.18
C ASP A 771 -18.76 82.62 -5.73
N ALA A 772 -18.68 81.39 -5.23
CA ALA A 772 -19.17 81.01 -3.90
C ALA A 772 -18.38 81.71 -2.76
N GLU A 773 -17.18 82.18 -3.06
CA GLU A 773 -16.27 82.89 -2.16
C GLU A 773 -16.42 84.42 -2.27
N GLY A 774 -17.33 84.93 -3.10
CA GLY A 774 -17.66 86.35 -3.21
C GLY A 774 -16.81 87.15 -4.21
N CYS A 775 -16.03 86.48 -5.07
CA CYS A 775 -15.14 87.11 -6.02
C CYS A 775 -15.74 87.28 -7.43
N PRO A 776 -15.61 88.48 -8.05
CA PRO A 776 -16.20 88.74 -9.35
C PRO A 776 -15.43 88.06 -10.49
N PHE A 777 -16.12 87.38 -11.41
CA PHE A 777 -15.56 86.84 -12.65
C PHE A 777 -16.49 87.06 -13.85
N PHE A 778 -15.95 87.08 -15.06
CA PHE A 778 -16.75 87.25 -16.29
C PHE A 778 -17.08 85.90 -16.93
N VAL A 779 -18.31 85.76 -17.42
CA VAL A 779 -18.75 84.61 -18.23
C VAL A 779 -19.43 85.10 -19.51
N CYS A 780 -19.26 84.36 -20.61
CA CYS A 780 -19.95 84.60 -21.87
C CYS A 780 -21.26 83.80 -21.88
N ARG A 781 -22.38 84.45 -22.22
CA ARG A 781 -23.66 83.77 -22.48
C ARG A 781 -24.25 84.26 -23.79
N GLU A 782 -24.98 83.38 -24.45
CA GLU A 782 -25.83 83.68 -25.61
C GLU A 782 -27.01 84.59 -25.25
#